data_AF-A0A399RB91-F1
#
_entry.id   AF-A0A399RB91-F1
#
_cell.length_a   1.000
_cell.length_b   1.000
_cell.length_c   1.000
_cell.angle_alpha   90.00
_cell.angle_beta   90.00
_cell.angle_gamma   90.00
#
_symmetry.space_group_name_H-M   'P 1'
#
loop_
_entity.id
_entity.type
_entity.pdbx_description
1 polymer ?
#
loop_
_entity_poly.entity_id
_entity_poly.type
_entity_poly.pdbx_seq_one_letter_code
_entity_poly.pdbx_strand_id
1 'polypeptide(L)'
;MRRVLSCLVLVIAVIACVQAAGAQTLLDETFQSGELGAWRGDPGRGDIQLTEYAGNYSIRLRRDAWAGRTIQGSIEAGETLVVSADFAANGLEKSDACLLEFSAGGQPWVTIGSVGDGQDDGVTLTGVSGDIAGPLSQMAVRVRSGGNAINDTCWADNIRAVRQVPLPSDADARAALDQILDGEGTPSSLLPMSVFEPVAEAGEPAESMQGRLTLSPDAQSVQANVLADRFGYADELAPQRELPEISIDFVTSRGHLIPAKRHLVLTGNPHWDLIMTTGRVWSLPGQQGDLRAVLPFALVEKNANCVHNGLIVLDILGDGSTSPAFWQVASETCAYFQFDAWGLMEAGFEAADVENAATIVERHERELASRLPIRAIQDLARDFPGIDASAFGAAGDVDPEDMTLFGLTVEGHHYASECGTRAGPMPLCDELVIPSYSFAKSMFAGLGMMRLEQLHPGAMDALVVDYVPACAEQGSWNDVTFADALNMATGHYGSAAPDADEDASVDQEFFVTTSHARKLALACGQFPRRTAPGKTFVYHTSDTYLLGTAMQAFLRAKKGAEADIYRDLLVEPLWRRLGLSQVLDETRRSGPSADSQPFTGWGLFMQRGDLAKLLVFLGGADGEIDGEQVVAKRPLRQALQKEGEGDGLPAAEAPLFYRNGFWAFDIQAYGSCDSPTRIPFMSGFGGLVAAIIPNGVTYYYVSDGGAYRWAGAALETGKISNFCKGGRP
;
A
#
# COMPACT_ATOMS: atom_id res chain seq x y z
N MET A 1 -18.17 51.24 52.09
CA MET A 1 -17.76 49.82 51.95
C MET A 1 -18.91 49.07 51.26
N ARG A 2 -19.03 49.17 49.93
CA ARG A 2 -18.73 48.11 48.96
C ARG A 2 -19.04 46.68 49.47
N ARG A 3 -20.09 46.06 48.93
CA ARG A 3 -20.04 44.68 48.43
C ARG A 3 -21.13 44.50 47.36
N VAL A 4 -20.63 44.13 46.18
CA VAL A 4 -21.32 43.89 44.91
C VAL A 4 -21.87 42.47 44.95
N LEU A 5 -23.13 42.30 44.55
CA LEU A 5 -23.76 41.00 44.34
C LEU A 5 -23.58 40.64 42.86
N SER A 6 -22.63 39.74 42.57
CA SER A 6 -22.40 39.24 41.21
C SER A 6 -23.50 38.24 40.82
N CYS A 7 -24.24 38.56 39.76
CA CYS A 7 -25.01 37.57 39.01
C CYS A 7 -24.03 36.74 38.17
N LEU A 8 -23.92 35.44 38.49
CA LEU A 8 -23.23 34.46 37.67
C LEU A 8 -24.26 33.93 36.65
N VAL A 9 -24.18 34.40 35.41
CA VAL A 9 -24.92 33.79 34.29
C VAL A 9 -24.11 32.56 33.87
N LEU A 10 -24.65 31.39 34.19
CA LEU A 10 -24.13 30.10 33.76
C LEU A 10 -24.51 29.91 32.29
N VAL A 11 -23.60 30.24 31.37
CA VAL A 11 -23.71 29.83 29.96
C VAL A 11 -23.32 28.35 29.90
N ILE A 12 -24.33 27.48 29.89
CA ILE A 12 -24.16 26.07 29.54
C ILE A 12 -23.94 26.05 28.03
N ALA A 13 -22.69 25.99 27.60
CA ALA A 13 -22.35 25.59 26.25
C ALA A 13 -22.76 24.11 26.09
N VAL A 14 -23.83 23.87 25.36
CA VAL A 14 -24.16 22.54 24.86
C VAL A 14 -23.11 22.23 23.80
N ILE A 15 -22.02 21.57 24.21
CA ILE A 15 -21.13 20.89 23.28
C ILE A 15 -21.95 19.73 22.73
N ALA A 16 -22.61 19.95 21.59
CA ALA A 16 -23.04 18.85 20.76
C ALA A 16 -21.76 18.20 20.23
N CYS A 17 -21.45 16.98 20.68
CA CYS A 17 -20.49 16.13 19.98
C CYS A 17 -21.06 15.89 18.58
N VAL A 18 -20.64 16.71 17.61
CA VAL A 18 -20.83 16.42 16.20
C VAL A 18 -19.90 15.25 15.92
N GLN A 19 -20.47 14.08 15.70
CA GLN A 19 -19.71 12.89 15.34
C GLN A 19 -19.16 13.11 13.93
N ALA A 20 -17.87 12.81 13.74
CA ALA A 20 -17.21 12.95 12.45
C ALA A 20 -17.79 11.98 11.42
N ALA A 21 -17.99 12.45 10.18
CA ALA A 21 -18.27 11.57 9.05
C ALA A 21 -17.01 10.80 8.64
N GLY A 22 -17.17 9.52 8.32
CA GLY A 22 -16.11 8.55 8.08
C GLY A 22 -16.47 7.16 8.62
N ALA A 23 -15.61 6.18 8.33
CA ALA A 23 -15.69 4.85 8.91
C ALA A 23 -15.13 4.86 10.35
N GLN A 24 -15.70 4.10 11.27
CA GLN A 24 -15.14 3.88 12.60
C GLN A 24 -15.23 2.39 12.96
N THR A 25 -14.10 1.76 13.20
CA THR A 25 -14.03 0.38 13.68
C THR A 25 -14.53 0.30 15.13
N LEU A 26 -15.64 -0.42 15.33
CA LEU A 26 -16.24 -0.69 16.65
C LEU A 26 -15.85 -2.07 17.19
N LEU A 27 -15.41 -2.97 16.31
CA LEU A 27 -14.88 -4.30 16.61
C LEU A 27 -13.89 -4.69 15.51
N ASP A 28 -12.72 -5.20 15.89
CA ASP A 28 -11.79 -5.92 15.03
C ASP A 28 -11.25 -7.11 15.83
N GLU A 29 -11.45 -8.32 15.35
CA GLU A 29 -10.98 -9.55 15.97
C GLU A 29 -10.34 -10.45 14.94
N THR A 30 -9.05 -10.71 15.12
CA THR A 30 -8.27 -11.62 14.29
C THR A 30 -7.78 -12.84 15.08
N PHE A 31 -8.09 -12.96 16.38
CA PHE A 31 -7.66 -14.06 17.26
C PHE A 31 -6.14 -14.34 17.35
N GLN A 32 -5.30 -13.52 16.73
CA GLN A 32 -3.84 -13.71 16.69
C GLN A 32 -3.15 -13.60 18.06
N SER A 33 -3.86 -13.12 19.08
CA SER A 33 -3.40 -13.19 20.47
C SER A 33 -3.30 -14.63 21.00
N GLY A 34 -3.88 -15.61 20.31
CA GLY A 34 -4.02 -16.99 20.79
C GLY A 34 -5.05 -17.16 21.90
N GLU A 35 -5.83 -16.11 22.22
CA GLU A 35 -6.85 -16.10 23.26
C GLU A 35 -8.22 -15.68 22.71
N LEU A 36 -9.30 -16.27 23.25
CA LEU A 36 -10.69 -15.90 22.86
C LEU A 36 -11.14 -14.54 23.41
N GLY A 37 -10.39 -13.94 24.33
CA GLY A 37 -10.69 -12.63 24.91
C GLY A 37 -12.12 -12.51 25.46
N ALA A 38 -12.91 -11.61 24.87
CA ALA A 38 -14.29 -11.32 25.27
C ALA A 38 -15.35 -12.15 24.52
N TRP A 39 -14.96 -13.04 23.61
CA TRP A 39 -15.88 -13.93 22.90
C TRP A 39 -16.43 -15.01 23.84
N ARG A 40 -17.74 -15.25 23.74
CA ARG A 40 -18.46 -16.26 24.54
C ARG A 40 -19.35 -17.07 23.62
N GLY A 41 -19.55 -18.34 23.93
CA GLY A 41 -20.28 -19.23 23.05
C GLY A 41 -20.85 -20.46 23.74
N ASP A 42 -21.62 -21.23 22.99
CA ASP A 42 -22.11 -22.55 23.39
C ASP A 42 -21.57 -23.58 22.39
N PRO A 43 -20.80 -24.59 22.83
CA PRO A 43 -20.29 -25.62 21.93
C PRO A 43 -21.41 -26.54 21.38
N GLY A 44 -22.62 -26.49 21.94
CA GLY A 44 -23.70 -27.38 21.54
C GLY A 44 -23.28 -28.85 21.62
N ARG A 45 -23.37 -29.56 20.50
CA ARG A 45 -22.92 -30.95 20.34
C ARG A 45 -21.51 -31.07 19.73
N GLY A 46 -20.85 -29.96 19.45
CA GLY A 46 -19.51 -29.87 18.90
C GLY A 46 -18.50 -29.34 19.91
N ASP A 47 -17.58 -28.49 19.43
CA ASP A 47 -16.59 -27.80 20.23
C ASP A 47 -16.37 -26.37 19.72
N ILE A 48 -15.81 -25.53 20.60
CA ILE A 48 -15.29 -24.19 20.30
C ILE A 48 -13.82 -24.21 20.71
N GLN A 49 -12.92 -24.00 19.77
CA GLN A 49 -11.47 -24.00 20.02
C GLN A 49 -10.79 -22.96 19.14
N LEU A 50 -9.73 -22.32 19.64
CA LEU A 50 -8.78 -21.67 18.74
C LEU A 50 -7.89 -22.74 18.13
N THR A 51 -7.69 -22.67 16.82
CA THR A 51 -6.78 -23.54 16.11
C THR A 51 -5.86 -22.73 15.24
N GLU A 52 -4.60 -23.14 15.19
CA GLU A 52 -3.59 -22.53 14.35
C GLU A 52 -3.44 -23.31 13.05
N TYR A 53 -3.42 -22.61 11.92
CA TYR A 53 -3.06 -23.16 10.63
C TYR A 53 -2.10 -22.19 9.94
N ALA A 54 -0.92 -22.68 9.56
CA ALA A 54 0.13 -21.87 8.93
C ALA A 54 0.44 -20.55 9.67
N GLY A 55 0.48 -20.59 11.01
CA GLY A 55 0.74 -19.41 11.85
C GLY A 55 -0.49 -18.53 12.12
N ASN A 56 -1.62 -18.76 11.44
CA ASN A 56 -2.85 -18.00 11.61
C ASN A 56 -3.78 -18.65 12.64
N TYR A 57 -4.18 -17.91 13.68
CA TYR A 57 -5.14 -18.37 14.67
C TYR A 57 -6.57 -18.01 14.26
N SER A 58 -7.45 -19.01 14.15
CA SER A 58 -8.86 -18.78 13.86
C SER A 58 -9.75 -19.53 14.87
N ILE A 59 -10.96 -19.01 15.11
CA ILE A 59 -11.93 -19.70 15.98
C ILE A 59 -12.62 -20.83 15.22
N ARG A 60 -12.35 -22.06 15.65
CA ARG A 60 -13.01 -23.26 15.15
C ARG A 60 -14.30 -23.52 15.91
N LEU A 61 -15.37 -23.75 15.15
CA LEU A 61 -16.71 -24.12 15.58
C LEU A 61 -17.09 -25.42 14.87
N ARG A 62 -17.66 -26.38 15.60
CA ARG A 62 -18.14 -27.64 15.00
C ARG A 62 -19.61 -27.87 15.26
N ARG A 63 -20.28 -28.56 14.34
CA ARG A 63 -21.71 -28.90 14.43
C ARG A 63 -22.60 -27.67 14.57
N ASP A 64 -23.21 -27.48 15.73
CA ASP A 64 -24.15 -26.42 16.08
C ASP A 64 -23.53 -25.41 17.07
N ALA A 65 -22.20 -25.43 17.21
CA ALA A 65 -21.47 -24.50 18.05
C ALA A 65 -21.55 -23.06 17.52
N TRP A 66 -21.61 -22.09 18.43
CA TRP A 66 -21.54 -20.67 18.11
C TRP A 66 -20.73 -19.90 19.14
N ALA A 67 -20.10 -18.80 18.72
CA ALA A 67 -19.41 -17.86 19.58
C ALA A 67 -19.73 -16.43 19.14
N GLY A 68 -19.94 -15.53 20.09
CA GLY A 68 -20.30 -14.14 19.83
C GLY A 68 -19.83 -13.18 20.91
N ARG A 69 -19.99 -11.89 20.60
CA ARG A 69 -19.55 -10.77 21.45
C ARG A 69 -20.46 -9.56 21.23
N THR A 70 -20.58 -8.71 22.24
CA THR A 70 -21.23 -7.40 22.11
C THR A 70 -20.29 -6.38 21.46
N ILE A 71 -20.84 -5.60 20.52
CA ILE A 71 -20.16 -4.48 19.89
C ILE A 71 -20.43 -3.24 20.75
N GLN A 72 -19.36 -2.51 21.09
CA GLN A 72 -19.47 -1.28 21.89
C GLN A 72 -19.76 -0.08 20.97
N GLY A 73 -20.56 0.86 21.44
CA GLY A 73 -20.92 2.08 20.69
C GLY A 73 -22.40 2.15 20.31
N SER A 74 -22.74 3.16 19.51
CA SER A 74 -24.06 3.36 18.90
C SER A 74 -23.93 3.73 17.43
N ILE A 75 -25.00 3.49 16.69
CA ILE A 75 -25.18 3.87 15.29
C ILE A 75 -26.37 4.80 15.27
N GLU A 76 -26.20 6.00 14.74
CA GLU A 76 -27.25 7.02 14.68
C GLU A 76 -28.17 6.79 13.47
N ALA A 77 -29.30 7.49 13.45
CA ALA A 77 -30.22 7.40 12.32
C ALA A 77 -29.55 7.95 11.04
N GLY A 78 -29.52 7.15 9.98
CA GLY A 78 -28.86 7.49 8.71
C GLY A 78 -27.43 6.93 8.58
N GLU A 79 -26.84 6.43 9.67
CA GLU A 79 -25.58 5.70 9.64
C GLU A 79 -25.81 4.20 9.35
N THR A 80 -24.76 3.52 8.92
CA THR A 80 -24.76 2.07 8.66
C THR A 80 -23.69 1.40 9.50
N LEU A 81 -23.96 0.20 10.04
CA LEU A 81 -22.95 -0.68 10.59
C LEU A 81 -22.69 -1.79 9.58
N VAL A 82 -21.47 -1.89 9.08
CA VAL A 82 -21.02 -3.03 8.27
C VAL A 82 -20.39 -4.05 9.21
N VAL A 83 -20.87 -5.29 9.17
CA VAL A 83 -20.31 -6.39 9.95
C VAL A 83 -19.81 -7.45 9.00
N SER A 84 -18.53 -7.82 9.11
CA SER A 84 -17.88 -8.80 8.25
C SER A 84 -17.13 -9.87 9.04
N ALA A 85 -16.88 -11.00 8.39
CA ALA A 85 -16.04 -12.09 8.89
C ALA A 85 -15.53 -12.94 7.72
N ASP A 86 -14.37 -13.56 7.90
CA ASP A 86 -13.87 -14.58 7.00
C ASP A 86 -14.17 -15.98 7.53
N PHE A 87 -14.58 -16.89 6.66
CA PHE A 87 -14.80 -18.30 7.00
C PHE A 87 -14.02 -19.25 6.10
N ALA A 88 -13.29 -20.19 6.72
CA ALA A 88 -12.96 -21.46 6.08
C ALA A 88 -13.95 -22.51 6.62
N ALA A 89 -14.39 -23.42 5.76
CA ALA A 89 -15.36 -24.44 6.11
C ALA A 89 -14.88 -25.81 5.64
N ASN A 90 -15.26 -26.88 6.32
CA ASN A 90 -14.99 -28.25 5.86
C ASN A 90 -16.13 -29.18 6.23
N GLY A 91 -16.49 -30.05 5.29
CA GLY A 91 -17.44 -31.14 5.50
C GLY A 91 -18.86 -30.64 5.71
N LEU A 92 -19.24 -29.53 5.09
CA LEU A 92 -20.60 -29.04 5.08
C LEU A 92 -21.41 -29.83 4.06
N GLU A 93 -22.62 -30.25 4.42
CA GLU A 93 -23.46 -31.06 3.54
C GLU A 93 -24.84 -30.42 3.35
N LYS A 94 -25.32 -30.31 2.11
CA LYS A 94 -26.66 -29.84 1.76
C LYS A 94 -26.97 -28.40 2.20
N SER A 95 -27.51 -28.24 3.41
CA SER A 95 -27.97 -26.96 3.97
C SER A 95 -27.12 -26.50 5.15
N ASP A 96 -26.06 -27.25 5.46
CA ASP A 96 -25.11 -26.88 6.49
C ASP A 96 -24.30 -25.67 6.00
N ALA A 97 -23.99 -24.76 6.92
CA ALA A 97 -23.34 -23.50 6.60
C ALA A 97 -22.57 -22.95 7.80
N CYS A 98 -21.49 -22.22 7.53
CA CYS A 98 -20.88 -21.29 8.46
C CYS A 98 -21.60 -19.93 8.35
N LEU A 99 -21.99 -19.35 9.48
CA LEU A 99 -22.94 -18.24 9.51
C LEU A 99 -22.39 -17.08 10.33
N LEU A 100 -22.39 -15.90 9.72
CA LEU A 100 -22.25 -14.61 10.41
C LEU A 100 -23.64 -14.12 10.76
N GLU A 101 -23.89 -13.88 12.05
CA GLU A 101 -25.19 -13.50 12.58
C GLU A 101 -25.08 -12.23 13.44
N PHE A 102 -26.09 -11.37 13.35
CA PHE A 102 -26.18 -10.11 14.07
C PHE A 102 -27.47 -10.00 14.89
N SER A 103 -27.42 -9.30 16.01
CA SER A 103 -28.58 -8.97 16.84
C SER A 103 -28.47 -7.54 17.37
N ALA A 104 -29.59 -6.80 17.32
CA ALA A 104 -29.73 -5.48 17.93
C ALA A 104 -30.74 -5.53 19.09
N GLY A 105 -30.46 -4.90 20.23
CA GLY A 105 -31.44 -4.69 21.30
C GLY A 105 -32.14 -5.95 21.84
N GLY A 106 -31.46 -7.11 21.83
CA GLY A 106 -32.03 -8.39 22.23
C GLY A 106 -33.04 -9.00 21.25
N GLN A 107 -33.09 -8.49 20.02
CA GLN A 107 -33.86 -9.09 18.92
C GLN A 107 -33.29 -10.47 18.54
N PRO A 108 -34.09 -11.33 17.87
CA PRO A 108 -33.59 -12.59 17.33
C PRO A 108 -32.36 -12.37 16.45
N TRP A 109 -31.44 -13.33 16.48
CA TRP A 109 -30.28 -13.34 15.59
C TRP A 109 -30.73 -13.45 14.14
N VAL A 110 -30.17 -12.59 13.29
CA VAL A 110 -30.38 -12.60 11.84
C VAL A 110 -29.06 -12.98 11.17
N THR A 111 -29.11 -13.91 10.23
CA THR A 111 -27.96 -14.23 9.37
C THR A 111 -27.72 -13.09 8.40
N ILE A 112 -26.52 -12.54 8.45
CA ILE A 112 -26.07 -11.44 7.58
C ILE A 112 -24.98 -11.88 6.60
N GLY A 113 -24.37 -13.05 6.80
CA GLY A 113 -23.40 -13.65 5.88
C GLY A 113 -23.31 -15.17 6.07
N SER A 114 -22.94 -15.91 5.01
CA SER A 114 -22.82 -17.36 5.09
C SER A 114 -21.87 -17.99 4.06
N VAL A 115 -21.19 -19.07 4.45
CA VAL A 115 -20.44 -19.99 3.57
C VAL A 115 -21.10 -21.37 3.64
N GLY A 116 -21.38 -22.01 2.51
CA GLY A 116 -22.10 -23.29 2.44
C GLY A 116 -21.33 -24.41 1.72
N ASP A 117 -21.99 -25.56 1.56
CA ASP A 117 -21.54 -26.72 0.78
C ASP A 117 -21.11 -26.30 -0.65
N GLY A 118 -19.89 -26.67 -1.04
CA GLY A 118 -19.24 -26.28 -2.29
C GLY A 118 -18.28 -25.09 -2.16
N GLN A 119 -18.22 -24.45 -1.00
CA GLN A 119 -17.23 -23.44 -0.61
C GLN A 119 -16.35 -23.91 0.57
N ASP A 120 -16.45 -25.18 0.94
CA ASP A 120 -15.91 -25.78 2.16
C ASP A 120 -14.69 -26.69 1.87
N ASP A 121 -13.65 -26.10 1.29
CA ASP A 121 -12.39 -26.80 0.97
C ASP A 121 -11.45 -27.00 2.18
N GLY A 122 -11.83 -26.49 3.34
CA GLY A 122 -11.11 -26.59 4.61
C GLY A 122 -9.92 -25.64 4.74
N VAL A 123 -9.64 -24.79 3.76
CA VAL A 123 -8.42 -23.97 3.72
C VAL A 123 -8.71 -22.52 3.34
N THR A 124 -9.63 -22.27 2.41
CA THR A 124 -9.90 -20.94 1.88
C THR A 124 -10.77 -20.13 2.84
N LEU A 125 -10.21 -19.05 3.39
CA LEU A 125 -10.95 -18.01 4.09
C LEU A 125 -11.77 -17.18 3.08
N THR A 126 -13.09 -17.40 3.09
CA THR A 126 -14.09 -16.71 2.27
C THR A 126 -14.76 -15.62 3.10
N GLY A 127 -14.63 -14.37 2.65
CA GLY A 127 -15.24 -13.21 3.30
C GLY A 127 -16.76 -13.16 3.11
N VAL A 128 -17.46 -12.81 4.18
CA VAL A 128 -18.90 -12.52 4.18
C VAL A 128 -19.15 -11.25 4.98
N SER A 129 -20.13 -10.44 4.54
CA SER A 129 -20.49 -9.19 5.21
C SER A 129 -21.98 -8.90 5.13
N GLY A 130 -22.46 -8.01 5.99
CA GLY A 130 -23.79 -7.45 5.88
C GLY A 130 -23.95 -6.09 6.55
N ASP A 131 -24.81 -5.28 5.96
CA ASP A 131 -25.07 -3.89 6.34
C ASP A 131 -26.29 -3.79 7.25
N ILE A 132 -26.16 -3.09 8.37
CA ILE A 132 -27.23 -2.84 9.33
C ILE A 132 -27.44 -1.34 9.50
N ALA A 133 -28.59 -0.85 9.03
CA ALA A 133 -28.97 0.56 9.18
C ALA A 133 -29.25 0.92 10.65
N GLY A 134 -28.82 2.11 11.05
CA GLY A 134 -29.16 2.72 12.33
C GLY A 134 -30.64 3.13 12.45
N PRO A 135 -31.09 3.51 13.66
CA PRO A 135 -30.29 3.67 14.87
C PRO A 135 -30.13 2.37 15.68
N LEU A 136 -28.93 2.12 16.21
CA LEU A 136 -28.59 0.95 17.04
C LEU A 136 -27.89 1.41 18.32
N SER A 137 -28.32 0.89 19.49
CA SER A 137 -27.73 1.24 20.80
C SER A 137 -27.28 0.03 21.62
N GLN A 138 -27.61 -1.18 21.16
CA GLN A 138 -27.17 -2.45 21.72
C GLN A 138 -26.97 -3.38 20.55
N MET A 139 -25.74 -3.86 20.36
CA MET A 139 -25.35 -4.60 19.17
C MET A 139 -24.53 -5.81 19.58
N ALA A 140 -24.75 -6.94 18.92
CA ALA A 140 -23.97 -8.15 19.11
C ALA A 140 -23.78 -8.87 17.78
N VAL A 141 -22.60 -9.43 17.60
CA VAL A 141 -22.24 -10.29 16.48
C VAL A 141 -21.93 -11.68 17.01
N ARG A 142 -22.25 -12.71 16.23
CA ARG A 142 -21.78 -14.07 16.47
C ARG A 142 -21.46 -14.78 15.17
N VAL A 143 -20.54 -15.72 15.27
CA VAL A 143 -20.24 -16.71 14.26
C VAL A 143 -20.79 -18.07 14.71
N ARG A 144 -21.37 -18.83 13.80
CA ARG A 144 -22.04 -20.10 14.11
C ARG A 144 -21.77 -21.15 13.04
N SER A 145 -21.47 -22.37 13.48
CA SER A 145 -21.59 -23.55 12.64
C SER A 145 -23.05 -24.00 12.62
N GLY A 146 -23.64 -24.09 11.43
CA GLY A 146 -25.01 -24.52 11.18
C GLY A 146 -25.11 -25.98 10.75
N GLY A 147 -24.19 -26.82 11.22
CA GLY A 147 -24.04 -28.22 10.82
C GLY A 147 -24.75 -29.22 11.74
N ASN A 148 -24.88 -30.44 11.23
CA ASN A 148 -25.50 -31.57 11.91
C ASN A 148 -24.57 -32.79 12.07
N ALA A 149 -23.54 -32.93 11.24
CA ALA A 149 -22.59 -34.04 11.28
C ALA A 149 -21.32 -33.67 12.07
N ILE A 150 -20.51 -34.68 12.43
CA ILE A 150 -19.36 -34.46 13.33
C ILE A 150 -18.21 -33.73 12.63
N ASN A 151 -18.11 -33.85 11.31
CA ASN A 151 -17.07 -33.28 10.47
C ASN A 151 -17.34 -31.82 10.09
N ASP A 152 -18.57 -31.33 10.19
CA ASP A 152 -18.97 -29.96 9.87
C ASP A 152 -18.19 -28.99 10.76
N THR A 153 -17.26 -28.29 10.13
CA THR A 153 -16.30 -27.44 10.82
C THR A 153 -16.24 -26.09 10.12
N CYS A 154 -16.34 -25.04 10.93
CA CYS A 154 -16.19 -23.65 10.51
C CYS A 154 -15.02 -23.04 11.27
N TRP A 155 -14.09 -22.42 10.56
CA TRP A 155 -13.08 -21.54 11.12
C TRP A 155 -13.47 -20.11 10.77
N ALA A 156 -13.66 -19.26 11.77
CA ALA A 156 -13.92 -17.84 11.57
C ALA A 156 -12.70 -17.00 11.95
N ASP A 157 -12.47 -15.95 11.18
CA ASP A 157 -11.38 -14.99 11.40
C ASP A 157 -11.78 -13.59 10.90
N ASN A 158 -10.92 -12.60 11.14
CA ASN A 158 -11.08 -11.22 10.65
C ASN A 158 -12.50 -10.64 10.87
N ILE A 159 -13.03 -10.81 12.08
CA ILE A 159 -14.40 -10.40 12.39
C ILE A 159 -14.43 -8.92 12.73
N ARG A 160 -15.08 -8.13 11.88
CA ARG A 160 -15.10 -6.66 11.99
C ARG A 160 -16.52 -6.11 12.10
N ALA A 161 -16.64 -4.99 12.81
CA ALA A 161 -17.84 -4.17 12.82
C ALA A 161 -17.44 -2.71 12.64
N VAL A 162 -17.80 -2.12 11.52
CA VAL A 162 -17.40 -0.77 11.11
C VAL A 162 -18.64 0.11 10.98
N ARG A 163 -18.70 1.18 11.76
CA ARG A 163 -19.72 2.22 11.60
C ARG A 163 -19.34 3.10 10.42
N GLN A 164 -20.23 3.22 9.44
CA GLN A 164 -20.12 4.14 8.32
C GLN A 164 -21.09 5.31 8.50
N VAL A 165 -20.54 6.52 8.54
CA VAL A 165 -21.31 7.77 8.51
C VAL A 165 -21.35 8.28 7.08
N PRO A 166 -22.53 8.56 6.48
CA PRO A 166 -22.61 9.06 5.12
C PRO A 166 -21.88 10.38 4.95
N LEU A 167 -21.17 10.53 3.83
CA LEU A 167 -20.59 11.80 3.44
C LEU A 167 -21.71 12.81 3.07
N PRO A 168 -21.48 14.12 3.27
CA PRO A 168 -22.40 15.15 2.81
C PRO A 168 -22.59 15.09 1.29
N SER A 169 -23.71 15.63 0.80
CA SER A 169 -23.92 15.78 -0.64
C SER A 169 -22.85 16.70 -1.26
N ASP A 170 -22.51 16.52 -2.53
CA ASP A 170 -21.45 17.34 -3.18
C ASP A 170 -21.73 18.85 -3.08
N ALA A 171 -23.01 19.24 -3.17
CA ALA A 171 -23.42 20.64 -3.03
C ALA A 171 -23.18 21.18 -1.61
N ASP A 172 -23.58 20.43 -0.59
CA ASP A 172 -23.38 20.82 0.82
C ASP A 172 -21.89 20.82 1.17
N ALA A 173 -21.14 19.85 0.66
CA ALA A 173 -19.71 19.72 0.88
C ALA A 173 -18.92 20.87 0.25
N ARG A 174 -19.27 21.30 -0.98
CA ARG A 174 -18.66 22.47 -1.62
C ARG A 174 -18.98 23.76 -0.87
N ALA A 175 -20.22 23.95 -0.44
CA ALA A 175 -20.59 25.10 0.38
C ALA A 175 -19.84 25.13 1.73
N ALA A 176 -19.66 23.96 2.35
CA ALA A 176 -18.85 23.84 3.57
C ALA A 176 -17.37 24.13 3.31
N LEU A 177 -16.81 23.64 2.20
CA LEU A 177 -15.43 23.94 1.80
C LEU A 177 -15.23 25.44 1.59
N ASP A 178 -16.13 26.11 0.86
CA ASP A 178 -16.01 27.55 0.63
C ASP A 178 -16.07 28.34 1.95
N GLN A 179 -16.95 27.97 2.90
CA GLN A 179 -16.97 28.58 4.23
C GLN A 179 -15.65 28.36 5.00
N ILE A 180 -15.03 27.19 4.87
CA ILE A 180 -13.73 26.89 5.47
C ILE A 180 -12.64 27.79 4.86
N LEU A 181 -12.62 27.93 3.54
CA LEU A 181 -11.64 28.76 2.83
C LEU A 181 -11.87 30.26 3.06
N ASP A 182 -13.10 30.69 3.35
CA ASP A 182 -13.41 32.06 3.78
C ASP A 182 -13.02 32.32 5.26
N GLY A 183 -12.59 31.29 5.99
CA GLY A 183 -12.23 31.38 7.42
C GLY A 183 -13.44 31.46 8.36
N GLU A 184 -14.65 31.15 7.88
CA GLU A 184 -15.90 31.19 8.64
C GLU A 184 -16.33 29.80 9.15
N GLY A 185 -15.77 28.73 8.58
CA GLY A 185 -16.09 27.33 8.89
C GLY A 185 -15.00 26.59 9.66
N THR A 186 -15.40 25.55 10.41
CA THR A 186 -14.48 24.57 10.98
C THR A 186 -14.76 23.19 10.38
N PRO A 187 -13.71 22.42 10.01
CA PRO A 187 -13.93 21.13 9.39
C PRO A 187 -14.39 20.12 10.46
N SER A 188 -15.58 19.59 10.30
CA SER A 188 -16.22 18.66 11.25
C SER A 188 -16.15 17.19 10.82
N SER A 189 -15.77 16.93 9.56
CA SER A 189 -15.74 15.60 8.96
C SER A 189 -14.93 15.59 7.67
N LEU A 190 -14.64 14.39 7.15
CA LEU A 190 -14.17 14.25 5.78
C LEU A 190 -15.17 14.84 4.78
N LEU A 191 -14.66 15.52 3.76
CA LEU A 191 -15.45 15.94 2.61
C LEU A 191 -15.32 14.89 1.48
N PRO A 192 -16.38 14.67 0.68
CA PRO A 192 -16.27 13.92 -0.57
C PRO A 192 -15.08 14.38 -1.40
N MET A 193 -14.30 13.43 -1.92
CA MET A 193 -13.12 13.73 -2.72
C MET A 193 -13.42 14.57 -3.97
N SER A 194 -14.66 14.55 -4.48
CA SER A 194 -15.12 15.38 -5.59
C SER A 194 -15.03 16.89 -5.35
N VAL A 195 -15.00 17.36 -4.08
CA VAL A 195 -14.85 18.80 -3.80
C VAL A 195 -13.48 19.35 -4.22
N PHE A 196 -12.48 18.46 -4.35
CA PHE A 196 -11.13 18.80 -4.80
C PHE A 196 -11.01 18.86 -6.34
N GLU A 197 -12.12 18.65 -7.06
CA GLU A 197 -12.18 18.83 -8.51
C GLU A 197 -12.73 20.20 -8.90
N PRO A 198 -12.26 20.76 -10.05
CA PRO A 198 -12.85 21.97 -10.60
C PRO A 198 -14.32 21.75 -10.94
N VAL A 199 -15.14 22.76 -10.63
CA VAL A 199 -16.51 22.84 -11.13
C VAL A 199 -16.52 23.14 -12.64
N ALA A 200 -17.63 22.87 -13.32
CA ALA A 200 -17.74 23.05 -14.77
C ALA A 200 -17.51 24.51 -15.23
N GLU A 201 -17.79 25.48 -14.35
CA GLU A 201 -17.61 26.91 -14.57
C GLU A 201 -16.18 27.41 -14.29
N ALA A 202 -15.28 26.53 -13.81
CA ALA A 202 -13.88 26.88 -13.56
C ALA A 202 -13.18 27.31 -14.85
N GLY A 203 -12.40 28.40 -14.76
CA GLY A 203 -11.61 28.91 -15.87
C GLY A 203 -10.19 28.32 -15.89
N GLU A 204 -9.57 28.32 -17.06
CA GLU A 204 -8.12 28.12 -17.16
C GLU A 204 -7.39 29.33 -16.54
N PRO A 205 -6.32 29.12 -15.76
CA PRO A 205 -5.50 30.22 -15.24
C PRO A 205 -4.97 31.12 -16.37
N ALA A 206 -5.20 32.43 -16.24
CA ALA A 206 -4.83 33.41 -17.27
C ALA A 206 -3.31 33.59 -17.43
N GLU A 207 -2.54 33.39 -16.35
CA GLU A 207 -1.09 33.55 -16.33
C GLU A 207 -0.43 32.38 -15.59
N SER A 208 0.80 32.07 -15.99
CA SER A 208 1.64 31.13 -15.24
C SER A 208 2.15 31.80 -13.96
N MET A 209 1.88 31.17 -12.82
CA MET A 209 2.42 31.52 -11.52
C MET A 209 3.63 30.66 -11.15
N GLN A 210 4.56 31.23 -10.41
CA GLN A 210 5.65 30.53 -9.72
C GLN A 210 5.97 31.24 -8.41
N GLY A 211 6.50 30.49 -7.45
CA GLY A 211 6.90 31.04 -6.17
C GLY A 211 6.97 29.97 -5.10
N ARG A 212 6.95 30.41 -3.84
CA ARG A 212 6.99 29.53 -2.67
C ARG A 212 5.65 29.51 -1.97
N LEU A 213 5.14 28.31 -1.71
CA LEU A 213 4.02 28.05 -0.83
C LEU A 213 4.52 27.54 0.51
N THR A 214 4.07 28.16 1.60
CA THR A 214 4.29 27.69 2.98
C THR A 214 2.96 27.31 3.60
N LEU A 215 2.88 26.13 4.21
CA LEU A 215 1.70 25.63 4.91
C LEU A 215 2.11 25.18 6.32
N SER A 216 1.48 25.80 7.32
CA SER A 216 1.72 25.51 8.73
C SER A 216 0.45 24.90 9.34
N PRO A 217 0.46 23.59 9.70
CA PRO A 217 -0.72 22.93 10.26
C PRO A 217 -1.22 23.62 11.54
N ASP A 218 -2.53 23.85 11.63
CA ASP A 218 -3.17 24.24 12.89
C ASP A 218 -3.50 22.97 13.69
N ALA A 219 -2.62 22.61 14.62
CA ALA A 219 -2.77 21.43 15.46
C ALA A 219 -4.10 21.38 16.26
N GLN A 220 -4.74 22.52 16.53
CA GLN A 220 -6.02 22.56 17.25
C GLN A 220 -7.21 22.22 16.35
N SER A 221 -7.06 22.41 15.05
CA SER A 221 -8.10 22.08 14.05
C SER A 221 -8.14 20.60 13.68
N VAL A 222 -7.05 19.85 13.96
CA VAL A 222 -6.89 18.49 13.46
C VAL A 222 -7.83 17.52 14.16
N GLN A 223 -8.59 16.81 13.34
CA GLN A 223 -9.40 15.67 13.76
C GLN A 223 -8.90 14.43 13.05
N ALA A 224 -9.05 13.28 13.72
CA ALA A 224 -8.65 12.00 13.15
C ALA A 224 -9.50 10.86 13.70
N ASN A 225 -9.81 9.91 12.82
CA ASN A 225 -10.45 8.64 13.13
C ASN A 225 -9.45 7.52 12.85
N VAL A 226 -9.01 6.82 13.89
CA VAL A 226 -8.11 5.67 13.75
C VAL A 226 -8.95 4.44 13.46
N LEU A 227 -8.61 3.75 12.37
CA LEU A 227 -9.33 2.59 11.85
C LEU A 227 -8.64 1.29 12.25
N ALA A 228 -7.30 1.28 12.18
CA ALA A 228 -6.44 0.20 12.63
C ALA A 228 -5.15 0.77 13.24
N ASP A 229 -4.71 0.17 14.34
CA ASP A 229 -3.44 0.50 15.00
C ASP A 229 -2.90 -0.74 15.70
N ARG A 230 -2.16 -1.56 14.95
CA ARG A 230 -1.67 -2.85 15.45
C ARG A 230 -0.53 -2.71 16.47
N PHE A 231 0.14 -1.54 16.49
CA PHE A 231 1.31 -1.30 17.31
C PHE A 231 1.08 -0.26 18.42
N GLY A 232 -0.12 0.32 18.53
CA GLY A 232 -0.49 1.25 19.59
C GLY A 232 0.04 2.68 19.41
N TYR A 233 0.36 3.09 18.19
CA TYR A 233 0.89 4.42 17.89
C TYR A 233 -0.07 5.57 18.22
N ALA A 234 -1.37 5.37 18.00
CA ALA A 234 -2.37 6.43 18.05
C ALA A 234 -2.54 7.06 19.44
N ASP A 235 -2.51 6.22 20.47
CA ASP A 235 -2.73 6.66 21.86
C ASP A 235 -1.43 7.10 22.54
N GLU A 236 -0.30 6.50 22.16
CA GLU A 236 1.01 6.79 22.76
C GLU A 236 1.68 8.03 22.18
N LEU A 237 1.57 8.22 20.85
CA LEU A 237 2.32 9.22 20.10
C LEU A 237 1.42 10.17 19.31
N ALA A 238 0.17 9.78 19.03
CA ALA A 238 -0.81 10.54 18.24
C ALA A 238 -0.30 11.09 16.88
N PRO A 239 0.49 10.32 16.10
CA PRO A 239 1.11 10.80 14.87
C PRO A 239 0.08 11.26 13.81
N GLN A 240 -1.12 10.70 13.81
CA GLN A 240 -2.24 11.09 12.95
C GLN A 240 -2.70 12.54 13.14
N ARG A 241 -2.24 13.22 14.21
CA ARG A 241 -2.54 14.62 14.50
C ARG A 241 -1.36 15.57 14.30
N GLU A 242 -0.19 15.06 13.94
CA GLU A 242 1.06 15.82 13.90
C GLU A 242 1.62 15.95 12.49
N LEU A 243 1.03 16.82 11.67
CA LEU A 243 1.54 17.05 10.32
C LEU A 243 2.84 17.87 10.34
N PRO A 244 3.81 17.58 9.46
CA PRO A 244 4.97 18.44 9.23
C PRO A 244 4.56 19.77 8.58
N GLU A 245 5.33 20.84 8.85
CA GLU A 245 5.28 22.06 8.05
C GLU A 245 5.71 21.78 6.62
N ILE A 246 5.04 22.42 5.66
CA ILE A 246 5.31 22.27 4.23
C ILE A 246 5.86 23.58 3.69
N SER A 247 6.99 23.52 2.99
CA SER A 247 7.54 24.64 2.25
C SER A 247 8.02 24.15 0.89
N ILE A 248 7.32 24.58 -0.17
CA ILE A 248 7.59 24.13 -1.53
C ILE A 248 7.73 25.30 -2.50
N ASP A 249 8.74 25.23 -3.34
CA ASP A 249 8.81 26.04 -4.55
C ASP A 249 8.00 25.32 -5.64
N PHE A 250 7.20 26.07 -6.41
CA PHE A 250 6.39 25.49 -7.48
C PHE A 250 6.33 26.39 -8.71
N VAL A 251 6.02 25.76 -9.85
CA VAL A 251 5.71 26.44 -11.11
C VAL A 251 4.40 25.90 -11.64
N THR A 252 3.57 26.76 -12.23
CA THR A 252 2.34 26.33 -12.89
C THR A 252 2.51 26.25 -14.40
N SER A 253 1.87 25.28 -15.03
CA SER A 253 1.80 25.15 -16.49
C SER A 253 0.53 24.40 -16.89
N ARG A 254 -0.28 24.97 -17.78
CA ARG A 254 -1.51 24.34 -18.34
C ARG A 254 -2.44 23.76 -17.26
N GLY A 255 -2.72 24.55 -16.22
CA GLY A 255 -3.59 24.12 -15.12
C GLY A 255 -2.97 23.09 -14.16
N HIS A 256 -1.69 22.73 -14.33
CA HIS A 256 -0.93 21.95 -13.36
C HIS A 256 -0.18 22.87 -12.40
N LEU A 257 -0.13 22.50 -11.13
CA LEU A 257 0.74 23.07 -10.13
C LEU A 257 1.86 22.06 -9.87
N ILE A 258 3.10 22.41 -10.24
CA ILE A 258 4.22 21.48 -10.30
C ILE A 258 5.23 21.84 -9.20
N PRO A 259 5.28 21.10 -8.08
CA PRO A 259 6.34 21.27 -7.09
C PRO A 259 7.72 21.04 -7.72
N ALA A 260 8.71 21.83 -7.30
CA ALA A 260 10.10 21.70 -7.75
C ALA A 260 10.72 20.38 -7.30
N LYS A 261 10.30 19.86 -6.13
CA LYS A 261 10.68 18.54 -5.61
C LYS A 261 9.44 17.68 -5.48
N ARG A 262 9.43 16.56 -6.20
CA ARG A 262 8.30 15.61 -6.25
C ARG A 262 8.65 14.20 -5.76
N HIS A 263 9.74 14.08 -5.02
CA HIS A 263 10.24 12.84 -4.41
C HIS A 263 10.16 12.92 -2.88
N LEU A 264 10.60 11.87 -2.19
CA LEU A 264 10.68 11.84 -0.73
C LEU A 264 11.54 12.98 -0.19
N VAL A 265 10.97 13.79 0.70
CA VAL A 265 11.64 14.86 1.45
C VAL A 265 11.65 14.47 2.91
N LEU A 266 12.86 14.36 3.46
CA LEU A 266 13.03 14.09 4.88
C LEU A 266 12.67 15.34 5.70
N THR A 267 11.75 15.21 6.65
CA THR A 267 11.34 16.33 7.50
C THR A 267 11.96 16.24 8.91
N GLY A 268 11.84 17.32 9.69
CA GLY A 268 12.17 17.30 11.13
C GLY A 268 11.09 16.69 12.03
N ASN A 269 9.91 16.36 11.49
CA ASN A 269 8.82 15.74 12.25
C ASN A 269 9.25 14.33 12.73
N PRO A 270 8.87 13.90 13.94
CA PRO A 270 9.29 12.61 14.49
C PRO A 270 8.64 11.38 13.81
N HIS A 271 7.53 11.57 13.10
CA HIS A 271 6.69 10.48 12.56
C HIS A 271 6.67 10.45 11.04
N TRP A 272 6.68 11.61 10.39
CA TRP A 272 6.37 11.71 8.95
C TRP A 272 7.49 12.38 8.14
N ASP A 273 7.88 11.74 7.05
CA ASP A 273 8.46 12.37 5.88
C ASP A 273 7.35 12.73 4.87
N LEU A 274 7.67 13.51 3.84
CA LEU A 274 6.69 14.01 2.88
C LEU A 274 7.04 13.67 1.44
N ILE A 275 6.01 13.42 0.64
CA ILE A 275 6.07 13.49 -0.81
C ILE A 275 4.95 14.43 -1.28
N MET A 276 5.28 15.41 -2.11
CA MET A 276 4.31 16.30 -2.77
C MET A 276 4.31 15.97 -4.25
N THR A 277 3.17 15.63 -4.84
CA THR A 277 3.08 15.31 -6.27
C THR A 277 2.40 16.43 -7.05
N THR A 278 2.13 16.23 -8.34
CA THR A 278 1.64 17.32 -9.19
C THR A 278 0.20 17.65 -8.82
N GLY A 279 -0.05 18.92 -8.51
CA GLY A 279 -1.38 19.44 -8.23
C GLY A 279 -2.09 20.01 -9.45
N ARG A 280 -3.26 20.59 -9.21
CA ARG A 280 -4.06 21.33 -10.17
C ARG A 280 -4.31 22.75 -9.69
N VAL A 281 -4.46 23.67 -10.63
CA VAL A 281 -4.81 25.05 -10.37
C VAL A 281 -5.77 25.54 -11.45
N TRP A 282 -6.81 26.27 -11.04
CA TRP A 282 -7.81 26.85 -11.95
C TRP A 282 -8.32 28.19 -11.42
N SER A 283 -8.89 29.00 -12.30
CA SER A 283 -9.50 30.27 -11.92
C SER A 283 -10.90 30.08 -11.33
N LEU A 284 -11.17 30.81 -10.25
CA LEU A 284 -12.49 30.81 -9.60
C LEU A 284 -13.56 31.49 -10.48
N PRO A 285 -14.79 30.95 -10.56
CA PRO A 285 -15.85 31.54 -11.36
C PRO A 285 -16.17 33.00 -10.95
N GLY A 286 -16.10 33.92 -11.91
CA GLY A 286 -16.49 35.32 -11.69
C GLY A 286 -15.50 36.16 -10.86
N GLN A 287 -14.37 35.60 -10.42
CA GLN A 287 -13.35 36.29 -9.64
C GLN A 287 -12.04 36.37 -10.43
N GLN A 288 -11.79 37.52 -11.07
CA GLN A 288 -10.65 37.68 -11.96
C GLN A 288 -9.34 37.80 -11.15
N GLY A 289 -8.45 36.82 -11.32
CA GLY A 289 -7.14 36.78 -10.67
C GLY A 289 -7.06 35.79 -9.51
N ASP A 290 -8.19 35.35 -8.97
CA ASP A 290 -8.23 34.38 -7.88
C ASP A 290 -8.17 32.95 -8.42
N LEU A 291 -7.33 32.15 -7.79
CA LEU A 291 -7.03 30.78 -8.19
C LEU A 291 -7.34 29.82 -7.06
N ARG A 292 -7.96 28.68 -7.37
CA ARG A 292 -8.02 27.53 -6.46
C ARG A 292 -6.91 26.56 -6.81
N ALA A 293 -6.13 26.18 -5.81
CA ALA A 293 -5.05 25.22 -5.92
C ALA A 293 -5.37 23.96 -5.13
N VAL A 294 -5.15 22.79 -5.74
CA VAL A 294 -5.24 21.48 -5.09
C VAL A 294 -3.92 20.76 -5.24
N LEU A 295 -3.40 20.24 -4.12
CA LEU A 295 -2.10 19.62 -3.99
C LEU A 295 -2.22 18.24 -3.35
N PRO A 296 -1.88 17.15 -4.07
CA PRO A 296 -1.71 15.86 -3.43
C PRO A 296 -0.42 15.83 -2.61
N PHE A 297 -0.53 15.18 -1.45
CA PHE A 297 0.58 14.88 -0.58
C PHE A 297 0.48 13.46 -0.05
N ALA A 298 1.62 12.92 0.36
CA ALA A 298 1.71 11.68 1.08
C ALA A 298 2.54 11.89 2.34
N LEU A 299 1.96 11.54 3.49
CA LEU A 299 2.72 11.32 4.72
C LEU A 299 3.37 9.96 4.60
N VAL A 300 4.67 9.91 4.89
CA VAL A 300 5.40 8.64 4.85
C VAL A 300 6.09 8.40 6.17
N GLU A 301 5.76 7.29 6.81
CA GLU A 301 6.30 6.97 8.13
C GLU A 301 7.84 6.95 8.10
N LYS A 302 8.47 7.46 9.16
CA LYS A 302 9.93 7.41 9.31
C LYS A 302 10.43 5.98 9.20
N ASN A 303 11.51 5.81 8.44
CA ASN A 303 12.24 4.53 8.31
C ASN A 303 11.41 3.37 7.72
N ALA A 304 10.18 3.63 7.26
CA ALA A 304 9.24 2.65 6.74
C ALA A 304 8.67 3.06 5.37
N ASN A 305 7.74 2.25 4.85
CA ASN A 305 7.02 2.46 3.60
C ASN A 305 5.52 2.73 3.79
N CYS A 306 5.04 2.76 5.03
CA CYS A 306 3.66 3.12 5.34
C CYS A 306 3.39 4.53 4.81
N VAL A 307 2.42 4.63 3.91
CA VAL A 307 2.06 5.87 3.18
C VAL A 307 0.59 6.17 3.43
N HIS A 308 0.31 7.41 3.82
CA HIS A 308 -1.05 7.96 3.95
C HIS A 308 -1.22 9.09 2.93
N ASN A 309 -2.16 8.91 2.01
CA ASN A 309 -2.38 9.83 0.89
C ASN A 309 -3.47 10.85 1.25
N GLY A 310 -3.21 12.12 0.93
CA GLY A 310 -4.13 13.21 1.16
C GLY A 310 -4.12 14.28 0.09
N LEU A 311 -5.08 15.20 0.22
CA LEU A 311 -5.21 16.39 -0.61
C LEU A 311 -5.23 17.62 0.27
N ILE A 312 -4.58 18.68 -0.21
CA ILE A 312 -4.65 20.04 0.31
C ILE A 312 -5.38 20.90 -0.72
N VAL A 313 -6.27 21.78 -0.27
CA VAL A 313 -6.94 22.79 -1.10
C VAL A 313 -6.85 24.16 -0.44
N LEU A 314 -6.59 25.19 -1.24
CA LEU A 314 -6.56 26.59 -0.84
C LEU A 314 -6.83 27.50 -2.03
N ASP A 315 -7.19 28.74 -1.73
CA ASP A 315 -7.30 29.81 -2.70
C ASP A 315 -6.10 30.77 -2.60
N ILE A 316 -5.54 31.13 -3.75
CA ILE A 316 -4.49 32.14 -3.93
C ILE A 316 -5.16 33.33 -4.63
N LEU A 317 -5.29 34.45 -3.91
CA LEU A 317 -6.04 35.62 -4.35
C LEU A 317 -5.18 36.52 -5.25
N GLY A 318 -5.84 37.33 -6.08
CA GLY A 318 -5.18 38.18 -7.07
C GLY A 318 -4.24 39.25 -6.48
N ASP A 319 -4.32 39.52 -5.17
CA ASP A 319 -3.39 40.40 -4.45
C ASP A 319 -2.17 39.65 -3.86
N GLY A 320 -2.09 38.33 -4.07
CA GLY A 320 -1.05 37.44 -3.56
C GLY A 320 -1.30 36.87 -2.16
N SER A 321 -2.39 37.27 -1.49
CA SER A 321 -2.80 36.65 -0.22
C SER A 321 -3.43 35.27 -0.45
N THR A 322 -3.55 34.49 0.61
CA THR A 322 -4.09 33.13 0.57
C THR A 322 -5.22 32.95 1.58
N SER A 323 -6.19 32.10 1.25
CA SER A 323 -7.11 31.54 2.24
C SER A 323 -6.36 30.68 3.26
N PRO A 324 -6.98 30.27 4.38
CA PRO A 324 -6.59 29.05 5.07
C PRO A 324 -6.60 27.87 4.09
N ALA A 325 -5.76 26.88 4.31
CA ALA A 325 -5.80 25.64 3.54
C ALA A 325 -6.59 24.57 4.31
N PHE A 326 -7.44 23.83 3.61
CA PHE A 326 -8.06 22.60 4.13
C PHE A 326 -7.27 21.39 3.63
N TRP A 327 -7.08 20.40 4.48
CA TRP A 327 -6.46 19.14 4.09
C TRP A 327 -7.23 17.94 4.64
N GLN A 328 -7.17 16.83 3.92
CA GLN A 328 -7.63 15.54 4.43
C GLN A 328 -6.80 14.37 3.90
N VAL A 329 -6.69 13.34 4.72
CA VAL A 329 -6.22 11.98 4.44
C VAL A 329 -7.43 11.06 4.61
N ALA A 330 -7.74 10.30 3.56
CA ALA A 330 -8.88 9.36 3.57
C ALA A 330 -8.53 7.97 3.00
N SER A 331 -7.23 7.71 2.82
CA SER A 331 -6.71 6.45 2.29
C SER A 331 -5.25 6.30 2.66
N GLU A 332 -4.83 5.06 2.82
CA GLU A 332 -3.45 4.68 3.00
C GLU A 332 -3.13 3.41 2.23
N THR A 333 -1.85 3.09 2.18
CA THR A 333 -1.34 1.78 1.77
C THR A 333 -0.51 1.27 2.92
N CYS A 334 -1.16 1.01 4.06
CA CYS A 334 -0.49 0.66 5.30
C CYS A 334 -1.32 -0.28 6.18
N ALA A 335 -0.93 -1.56 6.20
CA ALA A 335 -1.75 -2.62 6.82
C ALA A 335 -1.84 -2.58 8.35
N TYR A 336 -0.96 -1.84 9.01
CA TYR A 336 -0.87 -1.81 10.47
C TYR A 336 -1.30 -0.49 11.11
N PHE A 337 -1.40 0.59 10.32
CA PHE A 337 -1.79 1.90 10.83
C PHE A 337 -2.62 2.64 9.80
N GLN A 338 -3.94 2.60 9.98
CA GLN A 338 -4.94 3.14 9.06
C GLN A 338 -5.74 4.22 9.77
N PHE A 339 -5.90 5.38 9.14
CA PHE A 339 -6.65 6.47 9.73
C PHE A 339 -7.19 7.45 8.68
N ASP A 340 -8.31 8.07 9.03
CA ASP A 340 -8.74 9.30 8.40
C ASP A 340 -8.28 10.48 9.25
N ALA A 341 -7.80 11.54 8.63
CA ALA A 341 -7.46 12.78 9.32
C ALA A 341 -7.73 14.00 8.46
N TRP A 342 -8.12 15.10 9.07
CA TRP A 342 -8.37 16.35 8.37
C TRP A 342 -8.16 17.54 9.29
N GLY A 343 -7.95 18.71 8.71
CA GLY A 343 -7.74 19.93 9.48
C GLY A 343 -7.47 21.14 8.59
N LEU A 344 -7.04 22.21 9.24
CA LEU A 344 -6.65 23.47 8.62
C LEU A 344 -5.13 23.67 8.68
N MET A 345 -4.63 24.48 7.76
CA MET A 345 -3.27 25.02 7.77
C MET A 345 -3.33 26.52 7.52
N GLU A 346 -2.49 27.28 8.19
CA GLU A 346 -2.18 28.64 7.76
C GLU A 346 -1.36 28.54 6.47
N ALA A 347 -1.80 29.24 5.42
CA ALA A 347 -1.09 29.29 4.15
C ALA A 347 -0.42 30.65 3.96
N GLY A 348 0.69 30.64 3.24
CA GLY A 348 1.36 31.85 2.75
C GLY A 348 1.95 31.60 1.37
N PHE A 349 1.82 32.58 0.49
CA PHE A 349 2.39 32.54 -0.85
C PHE A 349 3.36 33.72 -1.06
N GLU A 350 4.57 33.40 -1.51
CA GLU A 350 5.57 34.38 -1.93
C GLU A 350 5.87 34.20 -3.41
N ALA A 351 5.38 35.12 -4.25
CA ALA A 351 5.70 35.15 -5.66
C ALA A 351 7.20 35.43 -5.85
N ALA A 352 7.91 34.50 -6.50
CA ALA A 352 9.34 34.59 -6.72
C ALA A 352 9.75 33.75 -7.93
N ASP A 353 10.89 34.08 -8.55
CA ASP A 353 11.49 33.23 -9.58
C ASP A 353 11.93 31.91 -8.96
N VAL A 354 11.45 30.79 -9.51
CA VAL A 354 11.85 29.45 -9.09
C VAL A 354 13.05 29.00 -9.91
N GLU A 355 14.07 28.51 -9.22
CA GLU A 355 15.29 28.03 -9.87
C GLU A 355 14.94 26.89 -10.86
N ASN A 356 15.48 26.97 -12.08
CA ASN A 356 15.26 25.98 -13.13
C ASN A 356 13.78 25.78 -13.52
N ALA A 357 12.91 26.79 -13.36
CA ALA A 357 11.49 26.72 -13.68
C ALA A 357 11.19 26.11 -15.06
N ALA A 358 11.88 26.55 -16.11
CA ALA A 358 11.70 26.00 -17.46
C ALA A 358 12.03 24.50 -17.54
N THR A 359 13.07 24.04 -16.85
CA THR A 359 13.46 22.63 -16.77
C THR A 359 12.43 21.81 -15.98
N ILE A 360 11.86 22.37 -14.91
CA ILE A 360 10.79 21.72 -14.12
C ILE A 360 9.58 21.46 -15.02
N VAL A 361 9.15 22.48 -15.77
CA VAL A 361 8.03 22.36 -16.73
C VAL A 361 8.36 21.34 -17.82
N GLU A 362 9.51 21.45 -18.46
CA GLU A 362 9.91 20.54 -19.55
C GLU A 362 10.01 19.09 -19.08
N ARG A 363 10.52 18.85 -17.86
CA ARG A 363 10.57 17.52 -17.27
C ARG A 363 9.18 16.97 -17.00
N HIS A 364 8.27 17.78 -16.48
CA HIS A 364 6.89 17.37 -16.27
C HIS A 364 6.17 17.06 -17.59
N GLU A 365 6.35 17.89 -18.62
CA GLU A 365 5.76 17.64 -19.94
C GLU A 365 6.29 16.35 -20.58
N ARG A 366 7.59 16.03 -20.42
CA ARG A 366 8.15 14.73 -20.85
C ARG A 366 7.57 13.56 -20.08
N GLU A 367 7.41 13.70 -18.77
CA GLU A 367 6.79 12.68 -17.92
C GLU A 367 5.36 12.37 -18.40
N LEU A 368 4.54 13.41 -18.60
CA LEU A 368 3.18 13.27 -19.13
C LEU A 368 3.16 12.62 -20.52
N ALA A 369 4.04 13.07 -21.43
CA ALA A 369 4.14 12.52 -22.78
C ALA A 369 4.62 11.06 -22.83
N SER A 370 5.29 10.59 -21.79
CA SER A 370 5.77 9.21 -21.67
C SER A 370 4.75 8.23 -21.07
N ARG A 371 3.63 8.74 -20.52
CA ARG A 371 2.62 7.87 -19.90
C ARG A 371 2.02 6.93 -20.93
N LEU A 372 1.79 5.67 -20.51
CA LEU A 372 1.03 4.73 -21.33
C LEU A 372 -0.40 5.27 -21.50
N PRO A 373 -1.02 5.13 -22.68
CA PRO A 373 -2.42 5.46 -22.87
C PRO A 373 -3.28 4.69 -21.86
N ILE A 374 -3.94 5.43 -20.98
CA ILE A 374 -4.75 4.87 -19.90
C ILE A 374 -6.21 4.75 -20.32
N ARG A 375 -6.85 3.64 -19.94
CA ARG A 375 -8.29 3.36 -20.13
C ARG A 375 -8.89 2.84 -18.83
N ALA A 376 -10.19 2.97 -18.64
CA ALA A 376 -10.87 2.34 -17.51
C ALA A 376 -10.78 0.81 -17.64
N ILE A 377 -10.61 0.10 -16.53
CA ILE A 377 -10.53 -1.38 -16.55
C ILE A 377 -11.80 -2.02 -17.14
N GLN A 378 -12.94 -1.34 -17.06
CA GLN A 378 -14.23 -1.76 -17.61
C GLN A 378 -14.29 -1.67 -19.14
N ASP A 379 -13.42 -0.87 -19.76
CA ASP A 379 -13.32 -0.81 -21.23
C ASP A 379 -12.59 -2.03 -21.81
N LEU A 380 -11.92 -2.83 -20.98
CA LEU A 380 -11.16 -4.01 -21.40
C LEU A 380 -12.02 -5.01 -22.19
N ALA A 381 -13.27 -5.24 -21.78
CA ALA A 381 -14.20 -6.14 -22.46
C ALA A 381 -14.66 -5.62 -23.84
N ARG A 382 -14.51 -4.31 -24.11
CA ARG A 382 -14.76 -3.72 -25.44
C ARG A 382 -13.62 -4.03 -26.40
N ASP A 383 -12.39 -3.97 -25.91
CA ASP A 383 -11.19 -4.22 -26.70
C ASP A 383 -10.90 -5.72 -26.86
N PHE A 384 -11.23 -6.53 -25.85
CA PHE A 384 -11.05 -7.99 -25.81
C PHE A 384 -12.36 -8.71 -25.48
N PRO A 385 -13.22 -8.97 -26.49
CA PRO A 385 -14.51 -9.62 -26.25
C PRO A 385 -14.37 -11.00 -25.58
N GLY A 386 -15.13 -11.23 -24.52
CA GLY A 386 -15.11 -12.48 -23.75
C GLY A 386 -14.34 -12.40 -22.42
N ILE A 387 -13.55 -11.34 -22.23
CA ILE A 387 -13.00 -10.97 -20.92
C ILE A 387 -14.13 -10.50 -20.00
N ASP A 388 -14.09 -10.99 -18.77
CA ASP A 388 -14.83 -10.48 -17.63
C ASP A 388 -13.96 -9.47 -16.86
N ALA A 389 -14.25 -8.18 -17.00
CA ALA A 389 -13.52 -7.13 -16.32
C ALA A 389 -13.65 -7.20 -14.78
N SER A 390 -14.69 -7.87 -14.25
CA SER A 390 -14.90 -8.02 -12.80
C SER A 390 -13.97 -9.04 -12.14
N ALA A 391 -13.26 -9.85 -12.93
CA ALA A 391 -12.23 -10.75 -12.43
C ALA A 391 -10.95 -10.02 -11.98
N PHE A 392 -10.78 -8.76 -12.35
CA PHE A 392 -9.65 -7.93 -11.92
C PHE A 392 -10.07 -7.10 -10.71
N GLY A 393 -9.29 -7.16 -9.62
CA GLY A 393 -9.67 -6.54 -8.34
C GLY A 393 -10.93 -7.15 -7.72
N ALA A 394 -11.17 -8.44 -7.95
CA ALA A 394 -12.36 -9.13 -7.46
C ALA A 394 -12.40 -9.16 -5.92
N ALA A 395 -13.59 -8.98 -5.34
CA ALA A 395 -13.79 -9.00 -3.88
C ALA A 395 -13.35 -10.33 -3.22
N GLY A 396 -13.38 -11.44 -3.96
CA GLY A 396 -12.87 -12.73 -3.49
C GLY A 396 -11.34 -12.81 -3.42
N ASP A 397 -10.63 -11.95 -4.16
CA ASP A 397 -9.18 -11.86 -4.12
C ASP A 397 -8.72 -10.88 -3.02
N VAL A 398 -9.28 -9.67 -3.04
CA VAL A 398 -8.95 -8.55 -2.12
C VAL A 398 -10.25 -7.87 -1.69
N ASP A 399 -10.40 -7.59 -0.39
CA ASP A 399 -11.56 -6.85 0.11
C ASP A 399 -11.61 -5.46 -0.55
N PRO A 400 -12.75 -5.04 -1.14
CA PRO A 400 -12.92 -3.71 -1.71
C PRO A 400 -12.60 -2.56 -0.74
N GLU A 401 -12.77 -2.74 0.58
CA GLU A 401 -12.45 -1.70 1.58
C GLU A 401 -10.93 -1.49 1.75
N ASP A 402 -10.13 -2.52 1.50
CA ASP A 402 -8.66 -2.48 1.58
C ASP A 402 -8.01 -2.11 0.23
N MET A 403 -8.75 -2.18 -0.87
CA MET A 403 -8.22 -1.97 -2.22
C MET A 403 -7.96 -0.49 -2.50
N THR A 404 -6.69 -0.11 -2.68
CA THR A 404 -6.33 1.24 -3.15
C THR A 404 -6.52 1.38 -4.66
N LEU A 405 -5.91 0.48 -5.45
CA LEU A 405 -5.96 0.51 -6.91
C LEU A 405 -5.50 -0.81 -7.53
N PHE A 406 -5.93 -1.07 -8.77
CA PHE A 406 -5.46 -2.19 -9.57
C PHE A 406 -5.46 -1.85 -11.06
N GLY A 407 -4.78 -2.68 -11.85
CA GLY A 407 -4.75 -2.50 -13.29
C GLY A 407 -3.94 -3.56 -14.01
N LEU A 408 -3.94 -3.46 -15.34
CA LEU A 408 -3.13 -4.31 -16.20
C LEU A 408 -2.56 -3.54 -17.39
N THR A 409 -1.48 -4.07 -17.96
CA THR A 409 -0.97 -3.61 -19.25
C THR A 409 -1.10 -4.71 -20.29
N VAL A 410 -1.53 -4.33 -21.49
CA VAL A 410 -1.66 -5.21 -22.65
C VAL A 410 -1.58 -4.37 -23.92
N GLU A 411 -0.80 -4.84 -24.91
CA GLU A 411 -0.68 -4.18 -26.23
C GLU A 411 -0.43 -2.66 -26.15
N GLY A 412 0.46 -2.24 -25.24
CA GLY A 412 0.85 -0.83 -25.06
C GLY A 412 -0.18 0.07 -24.37
N HIS A 413 -1.29 -0.48 -23.89
CA HIS A 413 -2.32 0.25 -23.14
C HIS A 413 -2.26 -0.12 -21.66
N HIS A 414 -2.60 0.83 -20.80
CA HIS A 414 -2.77 0.65 -19.36
C HIS A 414 -4.26 0.71 -19.02
N TYR A 415 -4.85 -0.42 -18.66
CA TYR A 415 -6.23 -0.47 -18.16
C TYR A 415 -6.17 -0.40 -16.64
N ALA A 416 -6.84 0.57 -16.03
CA ALA A 416 -6.72 0.83 -14.60
C ALA A 416 -8.09 1.08 -13.95
N SER A 417 -8.19 0.73 -12.67
CA SER A 417 -9.29 1.14 -11.82
C SER A 417 -9.22 2.64 -11.51
N GLU A 418 -10.29 3.17 -10.92
CA GLU A 418 -10.19 4.37 -10.09
C GLU A 418 -9.33 4.08 -8.84
N CYS A 419 -8.92 5.14 -8.14
CA CYS A 419 -8.24 5.00 -6.85
C CYS A 419 -9.29 5.18 -5.74
N GLY A 420 -9.62 4.10 -5.03
CA GLY A 420 -10.61 4.11 -3.96
C GLY A 420 -10.11 4.82 -2.71
N THR A 421 -10.98 5.58 -2.05
CA THR A 421 -10.77 6.13 -0.70
C THR A 421 -12.07 6.05 0.08
N ARG A 422 -12.01 6.17 1.41
CA ARG A 422 -13.23 6.22 2.24
C ARG A 422 -14.06 7.49 2.02
N ALA A 423 -13.49 8.49 1.35
CA ALA A 423 -14.17 9.71 0.93
C ALA A 423 -14.60 9.71 -0.56
N GLY A 424 -14.59 8.55 -1.22
CA GLY A 424 -14.87 8.40 -2.66
C GLY A 424 -13.62 8.38 -3.53
N PRO A 425 -13.74 8.32 -4.87
CA PRO A 425 -12.60 8.21 -5.76
C PRO A 425 -11.62 9.38 -5.65
N MET A 426 -10.32 9.11 -5.56
CA MET A 426 -9.26 10.13 -5.57
C MET A 426 -9.16 10.80 -6.96
N PRO A 427 -9.42 12.11 -7.11
CA PRO A 427 -9.47 12.79 -8.40
C PRO A 427 -8.14 12.80 -9.14
N LEU A 428 -7.05 12.92 -8.38
CA LEU A 428 -5.68 12.95 -8.88
C LEU A 428 -5.03 11.56 -8.73
N CYS A 429 -5.75 10.51 -9.14
CA CYS A 429 -5.33 9.10 -8.99
C CYS A 429 -3.99 8.78 -9.67
N ASP A 430 -3.65 9.44 -10.79
CA ASP A 430 -2.32 9.32 -11.40
C ASP A 430 -1.19 9.88 -10.53
N GLU A 431 -1.51 10.80 -9.62
CA GLU A 431 -0.57 11.48 -8.75
C GLU A 431 -0.52 10.86 -7.34
N LEU A 432 -1.38 9.88 -7.06
CA LEU A 432 -1.39 9.12 -5.81
C LEU A 432 -0.09 8.34 -5.64
N VAL A 433 0.49 8.41 -4.44
CA VAL A 433 1.75 7.74 -4.13
C VAL A 433 1.46 6.35 -3.58
N ILE A 434 2.04 5.33 -4.22
CA ILE A 434 2.07 3.97 -3.72
C ILE A 434 3.49 3.59 -3.27
N PRO A 435 3.65 2.88 -2.15
CA PRO A 435 4.93 2.39 -1.69
C PRO A 435 5.35 1.16 -2.49
N SER A 436 6.63 0.82 -2.43
CA SER A 436 7.09 -0.46 -2.95
C SER A 436 6.92 -1.61 -1.97
N TYR A 437 7.10 -1.33 -0.67
CA TYR A 437 7.50 -2.36 0.29
C TYR A 437 8.56 -3.27 -0.36
N SER A 438 8.33 -4.59 -0.35
CA SER A 438 9.24 -5.60 -0.90
C SER A 438 9.33 -5.62 -2.44
N PHE A 439 8.52 -4.86 -3.20
CA PHE A 439 8.80 -4.65 -4.64
C PHE A 439 10.21 -4.08 -4.85
N ALA A 440 10.75 -3.34 -3.88
CA ALA A 440 12.12 -2.83 -3.92
C ALA A 440 13.17 -3.94 -4.09
N LYS A 441 12.92 -5.15 -3.56
CA LYS A 441 13.84 -6.28 -3.74
C LYS A 441 14.03 -6.63 -5.23
N SER A 442 12.96 -6.53 -6.00
CA SER A 442 12.96 -6.77 -7.44
C SER A 442 13.43 -5.52 -8.22
N MET A 443 12.82 -4.37 -7.94
CA MET A 443 12.99 -3.12 -8.70
C MET A 443 14.28 -2.36 -8.37
N PHE A 444 14.79 -2.50 -7.14
CA PHE A 444 16.07 -1.91 -6.74
C PHE A 444 17.15 -2.99 -6.69
N ALA A 445 17.08 -3.94 -5.74
CA ALA A 445 18.18 -4.89 -5.55
C ALA A 445 18.41 -5.75 -6.81
N GLY A 446 17.34 -6.35 -7.36
CA GLY A 446 17.37 -7.16 -8.57
C GLY A 446 17.87 -6.40 -9.78
N LEU A 447 17.15 -5.36 -10.22
CA LEU A 447 17.55 -4.56 -11.39
C LEU A 447 18.91 -3.88 -11.20
N GLY A 448 19.21 -3.39 -10.01
CA GLY A 448 20.50 -2.77 -9.68
C GLY A 448 21.65 -3.75 -9.79
N MET A 449 21.50 -4.97 -9.29
CA MET A 449 22.51 -6.02 -9.42
C MET A 449 22.67 -6.45 -10.89
N MET A 450 21.58 -6.58 -11.64
CA MET A 450 21.64 -6.90 -13.07
C MET A 450 22.27 -5.77 -13.90
N ARG A 451 22.06 -4.51 -13.53
CA ARG A 451 22.76 -3.37 -14.14
C ARG A 451 24.24 -3.40 -13.78
N LEU A 452 24.57 -3.68 -12.53
CA LEU A 452 25.96 -3.75 -12.07
C LEU A 452 26.72 -4.88 -12.79
N GLU A 453 26.09 -6.04 -12.96
CA GLU A 453 26.61 -7.16 -13.77
C GLU A 453 26.80 -6.78 -15.24
N GLN A 454 25.84 -6.06 -15.83
CA GLN A 454 25.95 -5.57 -17.21
C GLN A 454 27.16 -4.63 -17.40
N LEU A 455 27.44 -3.78 -16.41
CA LEU A 455 28.57 -2.84 -16.44
C LEU A 455 29.90 -3.50 -16.05
N HIS A 456 29.86 -4.50 -15.18
CA HIS A 456 31.00 -5.17 -14.60
C HIS A 456 30.75 -6.68 -14.52
N PRO A 457 30.93 -7.43 -15.63
CA PRO A 457 30.71 -8.87 -15.65
C PRO A 457 31.48 -9.61 -14.54
N GLY A 458 30.80 -10.50 -13.83
CA GLY A 458 31.29 -11.19 -12.63
C GLY A 458 31.01 -10.45 -11.31
N ALA A 459 30.26 -9.34 -11.33
CA ALA A 459 29.84 -8.66 -10.11
C ALA A 459 28.90 -9.54 -9.26
N MET A 460 28.05 -10.36 -9.89
CA MET A 460 27.18 -11.29 -9.16
C MET A 460 27.96 -12.37 -8.40
N ASP A 461 29.16 -12.73 -8.87
CA ASP A 461 30.03 -13.73 -8.24
C ASP A 461 30.94 -13.13 -7.15
N ALA A 462 30.90 -11.82 -6.94
CA ALA A 462 31.70 -11.15 -5.92
C ALA A 462 31.28 -11.59 -4.51
N LEU A 463 32.25 -11.72 -3.60
CA LEU A 463 32.01 -12.16 -2.23
C LEU A 463 31.55 -10.99 -1.35
N VAL A 464 30.54 -11.21 -0.51
CA VAL A 464 30.03 -10.20 0.43
C VAL A 464 31.13 -9.68 1.36
N VAL A 465 31.98 -10.59 1.86
CA VAL A 465 33.05 -10.26 2.82
C VAL A 465 34.12 -9.32 2.26
N ASP A 466 34.30 -9.27 0.94
CA ASP A 466 35.28 -8.36 0.32
C ASP A 466 34.82 -6.89 0.38
N TYR A 467 33.52 -6.66 0.59
CA TYR A 467 32.88 -5.35 0.51
C TYR A 467 32.16 -4.94 1.81
N VAL A 468 31.92 -5.88 2.73
CA VAL A 468 31.26 -5.63 4.02
C VAL A 468 32.10 -6.16 5.18
N PRO A 469 32.98 -5.33 5.77
CA PRO A 469 33.89 -5.75 6.84
C PRO A 469 33.18 -6.37 8.07
N ALA A 470 32.00 -5.86 8.43
CA ALA A 470 31.21 -6.39 9.55
C ALA A 470 30.85 -7.88 9.38
N CYS A 471 30.63 -8.33 8.15
CA CYS A 471 30.36 -9.74 7.86
C CYS A 471 31.66 -10.58 7.81
N ALA A 472 32.78 -9.99 7.36
CA ALA A 472 34.08 -10.64 7.40
C ALA A 472 34.51 -10.96 8.85
N GLU A 473 34.23 -10.07 9.79
CA GLU A 473 34.51 -10.25 11.23
C GLU A 473 33.77 -11.44 11.86
N GLN A 474 32.62 -11.85 11.31
CA GLN A 474 31.86 -13.02 11.78
C GLN A 474 32.52 -14.35 11.37
N GLY A 475 33.34 -14.35 10.31
CA GLY A 475 34.04 -15.53 9.79
C GLY A 475 33.16 -16.61 9.13
N SER A 476 31.83 -16.50 9.20
CA SER A 476 30.87 -17.47 8.61
C SER A 476 30.37 -17.08 7.20
N TRP A 477 30.78 -15.92 6.68
CA TRP A 477 30.32 -15.34 5.41
C TRP A 477 31.31 -15.48 4.24
N ASN A 478 32.44 -16.17 4.45
CA ASN A 478 33.60 -16.13 3.54
C ASN A 478 33.37 -16.65 2.10
N ASP A 479 32.27 -17.36 1.86
CA ASP A 479 31.91 -17.96 0.57
C ASP A 479 30.54 -17.50 0.07
N VAL A 480 29.92 -16.49 0.70
CA VAL A 480 28.63 -15.95 0.29
C VAL A 480 28.85 -14.92 -0.84
N THR A 481 28.25 -15.17 -1.99
CA THR A 481 28.31 -14.25 -3.14
C THR A 481 27.19 -13.22 -3.12
N PHE A 482 27.29 -12.18 -3.97
CA PHE A 482 26.21 -11.23 -4.20
C PHE A 482 24.96 -11.94 -4.76
N ALA A 483 25.15 -12.93 -5.63
CA ALA A 483 24.05 -13.76 -6.14
C ALA A 483 23.36 -14.56 -5.03
N ASP A 484 24.10 -15.11 -4.07
CA ASP A 484 23.51 -15.84 -2.94
C ASP A 484 22.64 -14.92 -2.06
N ALA A 485 23.13 -13.72 -1.76
CA ALA A 485 22.36 -12.70 -1.02
C ALA A 485 21.13 -12.23 -1.81
N LEU A 486 21.24 -12.02 -3.13
CA LEU A 486 20.11 -11.64 -3.98
C LEU A 486 19.03 -12.73 -4.04
N ASN A 487 19.44 -14.00 -3.94
CA ASN A 487 18.53 -15.14 -3.91
C ASN A 487 18.06 -15.50 -2.50
N MET A 488 18.43 -14.71 -1.48
CA MET A 488 18.17 -14.99 -0.06
C MET A 488 18.51 -16.44 0.32
N ALA A 489 19.68 -16.86 -0.15
CA ALA A 489 20.21 -18.21 0.00
C ALA A 489 21.63 -18.16 0.57
N THR A 490 21.87 -17.25 1.51
CA THR A 490 23.17 -17.04 2.16
C THR A 490 23.63 -18.26 2.95
N GLY A 491 22.68 -19.10 3.40
CA GLY A 491 22.93 -20.26 4.25
C GLY A 491 22.89 -19.94 5.74
N HIS A 492 22.55 -18.69 6.11
CA HIS A 492 22.38 -18.22 7.49
C HIS A 492 20.89 -18.08 7.80
N TYR A 493 20.38 -18.85 8.75
CA TYR A 493 18.98 -18.74 9.17
C TYR A 493 18.73 -19.39 10.54
N GLY A 494 17.73 -18.86 11.25
CA GLY A 494 17.15 -19.47 12.44
C GLY A 494 16.24 -20.65 12.07
N SER A 495 15.29 -20.38 11.19
CA SER A 495 14.25 -21.28 10.67
C SER A 495 14.10 -21.12 9.16
N ALA A 496 13.78 -22.22 8.46
CA ALA A 496 13.43 -22.19 7.04
C ALA A 496 11.91 -22.23 6.80
N ALA A 497 11.11 -22.13 7.86
CA ALA A 497 9.67 -21.99 7.75
C ALA A 497 9.32 -20.60 7.17
N PRO A 498 8.19 -20.47 6.44
CA PRO A 498 7.72 -19.18 5.90
C PRO A 498 7.73 -18.10 6.98
N ASP A 499 8.34 -16.96 6.66
CA ASP A 499 8.41 -15.71 7.45
C ASP A 499 8.91 -15.82 8.90
N ALA A 500 9.25 -17.02 9.38
CA ALA A 500 9.59 -17.27 10.78
C ALA A 500 10.80 -16.48 11.28
N ASP A 501 11.77 -16.20 10.40
CA ASP A 501 12.93 -15.39 10.73
C ASP A 501 12.65 -13.88 10.58
N GLU A 502 11.80 -13.47 9.62
CA GLU A 502 11.42 -12.07 9.37
C GLU A 502 10.48 -11.55 10.49
N ASP A 503 9.62 -12.42 11.01
CA ASP A 503 8.71 -12.14 12.14
C ASP A 503 9.40 -12.28 13.50
N ALA A 504 10.65 -12.77 13.52
CA ALA A 504 11.39 -12.91 14.77
C ALA A 504 11.68 -11.53 15.37
N SER A 505 11.57 -11.41 16.71
CA SER A 505 11.81 -10.14 17.42
C SER A 505 13.19 -9.53 17.16
N VAL A 506 14.19 -10.37 16.83
CA VAL A 506 15.53 -9.92 16.46
C VAL A 506 15.56 -9.18 15.12
N ASP A 507 14.72 -9.56 14.16
CA ASP A 507 14.61 -8.91 12.85
C ASP A 507 13.71 -7.66 12.91
N GLN A 508 12.75 -7.64 13.84
CA GLN A 508 11.99 -6.41 14.14
C GLN A 508 12.91 -5.25 14.57
N GLU A 509 14.00 -5.53 15.32
CA GLU A 509 15.01 -4.51 15.65
C GLU A 509 15.69 -3.95 14.39
N PHE A 510 15.94 -4.81 13.39
CA PHE A 510 16.56 -4.42 12.13
C PHE A 510 15.71 -3.40 11.38
N PHE A 511 14.39 -3.55 11.38
CA PHE A 511 13.49 -2.58 10.75
C PHE A 511 13.48 -1.23 11.47
N VAL A 512 13.34 -1.21 12.79
CA VAL A 512 13.15 0.04 13.56
C VAL A 512 14.42 0.85 13.74
N THR A 513 15.60 0.22 13.75
CA THR A 513 16.86 0.97 13.92
C THR A 513 17.19 1.82 12.70
N THR A 514 17.63 3.06 12.90
CA THR A 514 18.00 3.99 11.81
C THR A 514 19.49 3.97 11.50
N SER A 515 20.33 3.34 12.33
CA SER A 515 21.79 3.32 12.18
C SER A 515 22.23 2.27 11.16
N HIS A 516 22.96 2.70 10.12
CA HIS A 516 23.58 1.78 9.15
C HIS A 516 24.47 0.74 9.83
N ALA A 517 25.34 1.16 10.75
CA ALA A 517 26.22 0.25 11.47
C ALA A 517 25.46 -0.78 12.31
N ARG A 518 24.34 -0.39 12.95
CA ARG A 518 23.50 -1.33 13.70
C ARG A 518 22.78 -2.31 12.77
N LYS A 519 22.22 -1.84 11.66
CA LYS A 519 21.62 -2.70 10.63
C LYS A 519 22.61 -3.74 10.11
N LEU A 520 23.88 -3.36 9.86
CA LEU A 520 24.92 -4.31 9.43
C LEU A 520 25.27 -5.33 10.51
N ALA A 521 25.41 -4.90 11.76
CA ALA A 521 25.71 -5.82 12.86
C ALA A 521 24.60 -6.87 13.04
N LEU A 522 23.33 -6.47 12.87
CA LEU A 522 22.18 -7.37 12.88
C LEU A 522 22.19 -8.30 11.67
N ALA A 523 22.23 -7.76 10.45
CA ALA A 523 22.21 -8.54 9.21
C ALA A 523 23.35 -9.57 9.13
N CYS A 524 24.56 -9.22 9.57
CA CYS A 524 25.69 -10.15 9.54
C CYS A 524 25.66 -11.18 10.69
N GLY A 525 25.04 -10.86 11.83
CA GLY A 525 25.27 -11.57 13.11
C GLY A 525 24.06 -12.27 13.73
N GLN A 526 22.83 -11.94 13.31
CA GLN A 526 21.63 -12.41 13.99
C GLN A 526 21.31 -13.89 13.75
N PHE A 527 21.69 -14.43 12.59
CA PHE A 527 21.41 -15.82 12.23
C PHE A 527 22.67 -16.70 12.11
N PRO A 528 22.65 -17.92 12.67
CA PRO A 528 23.76 -18.85 12.53
C PRO A 528 23.81 -19.45 11.12
N ARG A 529 25.00 -19.84 10.68
CA ARG A 529 25.16 -20.63 9.46
C ARG A 529 24.60 -22.05 9.65
N ARG A 530 23.76 -22.49 8.72
CA ARG A 530 23.09 -23.81 8.72
C ARG A 530 23.48 -24.67 7.53
N THR A 531 23.60 -24.07 6.36
CA THR A 531 23.90 -24.77 5.10
C THR A 531 24.97 -24.02 4.30
N ALA A 532 25.38 -24.59 3.16
CA ALA A 532 26.20 -23.86 2.20
C ALA A 532 25.35 -22.82 1.43
N PRO A 533 25.93 -21.69 1.00
CA PRO A 533 25.24 -20.71 0.16
C PRO A 533 24.65 -21.33 -1.12
N GLY A 534 23.56 -20.74 -1.60
CA GLY A 534 22.85 -21.13 -2.81
C GLY A 534 22.02 -22.42 -2.68
N LYS A 535 21.81 -22.95 -1.47
CA LYS A 535 21.11 -24.23 -1.25
C LYS A 535 19.68 -24.12 -0.77
N THR A 536 19.42 -23.21 0.17
CA THR A 536 18.13 -23.08 0.83
C THR A 536 17.70 -21.62 0.74
N PHE A 537 16.52 -21.39 0.16
CA PHE A 537 15.89 -20.08 0.22
C PHE A 537 15.27 -19.87 1.61
N VAL A 538 15.57 -18.74 2.24
CA VAL A 538 14.92 -18.26 3.46
C VAL A 538 14.70 -16.76 3.29
N TYR A 539 13.45 -16.31 3.38
CA TYR A 539 13.12 -14.93 3.06
C TYR A 539 13.64 -13.98 4.14
N HIS A 540 14.62 -13.13 3.80
CA HIS A 540 15.21 -12.13 4.70
C HIS A 540 15.38 -10.78 4.00
N THR A 541 14.74 -9.74 4.54
CA THR A 541 14.98 -8.37 4.09
C THR A 541 16.41 -7.90 4.45
N SER A 542 16.96 -8.41 5.55
CA SER A 542 18.34 -8.11 5.99
C SER A 542 19.41 -8.58 4.99
N ASP A 543 19.23 -9.74 4.35
CA ASP A 543 20.10 -10.23 3.26
C ASP A 543 20.11 -9.28 2.06
N THR A 544 18.94 -8.72 1.72
CA THR A 544 18.83 -7.76 0.60
C THR A 544 19.50 -6.42 0.93
N TYR A 545 19.39 -5.95 2.18
CA TYR A 545 20.07 -4.75 2.65
C TYR A 545 21.59 -4.91 2.65
N LEU A 546 22.07 -6.09 3.07
CA LEU A 546 23.47 -6.45 3.05
C LEU A 546 24.02 -6.45 1.62
N LEU A 547 23.28 -7.03 0.66
CA LEU A 547 23.60 -6.96 -0.76
C LEU A 547 23.73 -5.50 -1.24
N GLY A 548 22.77 -4.64 -0.90
CA GLY A 548 22.82 -3.21 -1.24
C GLY A 548 24.07 -2.51 -0.72
N THR A 549 24.49 -2.84 0.51
CA THR A 549 25.73 -2.31 1.10
C THR A 549 26.95 -2.79 0.31
N ALA A 550 27.00 -4.08 -0.02
CA ALA A 550 28.09 -4.67 -0.78
C ALA A 550 28.18 -4.10 -2.20
N MET A 551 27.04 -3.91 -2.87
CA MET A 551 26.95 -3.24 -4.18
C MET A 551 27.45 -1.80 -4.12
N GLN A 552 27.14 -1.05 -3.05
CA GLN A 552 27.59 0.32 -2.87
C GLN A 552 29.11 0.41 -2.73
N ALA A 553 29.71 -0.46 -1.91
CA ALA A 553 31.15 -0.55 -1.77
C ALA A 553 31.83 -1.01 -3.06
N PHE A 554 31.26 -2.00 -3.76
CA PHE A 554 31.76 -2.46 -5.07
C PHE A 554 31.77 -1.31 -6.08
N LEU A 555 30.64 -0.61 -6.22
CA LEU A 555 30.52 0.48 -7.18
C LEU A 555 31.49 1.63 -6.86
N ARG A 556 31.64 1.98 -5.57
CA ARG A 556 32.60 3.00 -5.14
C ARG A 556 34.05 2.59 -5.42
N ALA A 557 34.39 1.32 -5.29
CA ALA A 557 35.72 0.82 -5.67
C ALA A 557 35.98 0.95 -7.18
N LYS A 558 34.94 0.95 -8.03
CA LYS A 558 35.05 1.11 -9.49
C LYS A 558 34.97 2.56 -9.96
N LYS A 559 34.10 3.38 -9.36
CA LYS A 559 33.74 4.74 -9.84
C LYS A 559 34.19 5.88 -8.91
N GLY A 560 34.62 5.59 -7.68
CA GLY A 560 34.99 6.59 -6.67
C GLY A 560 33.93 6.76 -5.57
N ALA A 561 34.31 7.46 -4.50
CA ALA A 561 33.53 7.57 -3.26
C ALA A 561 32.12 8.19 -3.44
N GLU A 562 31.97 9.10 -4.41
CA GLU A 562 30.69 9.79 -4.70
C GLU A 562 29.68 8.92 -5.46
N ALA A 563 30.08 7.72 -5.90
CA ALA A 563 29.17 6.80 -6.56
C ALA A 563 28.01 6.43 -5.62
N ASP A 564 26.81 6.28 -6.17
CA ASP A 564 25.58 5.94 -5.46
C ASP A 564 24.81 4.90 -6.26
N ILE A 565 24.48 3.76 -5.65
CA ILE A 565 23.87 2.64 -6.39
C ILE A 565 22.45 2.95 -6.87
N TYR A 566 21.71 3.83 -6.20
CA TYR A 566 20.37 4.17 -6.64
C TYR A 566 20.44 5.12 -7.83
N ARG A 567 21.15 6.24 -7.66
CA ARG A 567 21.32 7.25 -8.71
C ARG A 567 22.01 6.69 -9.95
N ASP A 568 23.16 6.04 -9.77
CA ASP A 568 24.07 5.71 -10.88
C ASP A 568 23.72 4.39 -11.59
N LEU A 569 22.96 3.51 -10.95
CA LEU A 569 22.52 2.25 -11.57
C LEU A 569 21.06 2.31 -12.03
N LEU A 570 20.19 3.13 -11.42
CA LEU A 570 18.75 3.10 -11.67
C LEU A 570 18.20 4.44 -12.14
N VAL A 571 18.31 5.50 -11.34
CA VAL A 571 17.63 6.78 -11.63
C VAL A 571 18.11 7.37 -12.96
N GLU A 572 19.41 7.60 -13.08
CA GLU A 572 20.01 8.24 -14.26
C GLU A 572 19.91 7.36 -15.52
N PRO A 573 20.37 6.09 -15.50
CA PRO A 573 20.43 5.29 -16.72
C PRO A 573 19.12 4.60 -17.09
N LEU A 574 18.15 4.43 -16.18
CA LEU A 574 16.91 3.71 -16.45
C LEU A 574 15.68 4.60 -16.19
N TRP A 575 15.47 5.14 -14.99
CA TRP A 575 14.17 5.75 -14.63
C TRP A 575 13.89 6.98 -15.47
N ARG A 576 14.90 7.84 -15.62
CA ARG A 576 14.82 9.04 -16.48
C ARG A 576 14.59 8.70 -17.95
N ARG A 577 15.20 7.63 -18.46
CA ARG A 577 15.03 7.20 -19.85
C ARG A 577 13.67 6.56 -20.11
N LEU A 578 13.11 5.85 -19.13
CA LEU A 578 11.74 5.33 -19.15
C LEU A 578 10.69 6.44 -18.90
N GLY A 579 11.12 7.67 -18.62
CA GLY A 579 10.24 8.80 -18.31
C GLY A 579 9.42 8.59 -17.04
N LEU A 580 9.93 7.84 -16.06
CA LEU A 580 9.24 7.62 -14.79
C LEU A 580 9.07 8.96 -14.02
N SER A 581 8.06 9.00 -13.16
CA SER A 581 7.77 10.16 -12.32
C SER A 581 8.95 10.49 -11.40
N GLN A 582 9.02 11.75 -11.00
CA GLN A 582 10.03 12.20 -10.03
C GLN A 582 9.88 11.54 -8.66
N VAL A 583 8.75 10.90 -8.34
CA VAL A 583 8.56 10.20 -7.06
C VAL A 583 9.65 9.17 -6.83
N LEU A 584 10.14 8.54 -7.91
CA LEU A 584 11.21 7.55 -7.91
C LEU A 584 12.63 8.15 -7.94
N ASP A 585 12.82 9.47 -7.92
CA ASP A 585 14.17 10.07 -7.95
C ASP A 585 14.98 9.80 -6.68
N GLU A 586 14.29 9.59 -5.56
CA GLU A 586 14.91 9.27 -4.28
C GLU A 586 14.36 7.97 -3.69
N THR A 587 15.15 7.40 -2.79
CA THR A 587 14.81 6.21 -2.01
C THR A 587 15.04 6.48 -0.54
N ARG A 588 14.33 5.75 0.34
CA ARG A 588 14.61 5.75 1.77
C ARG A 588 16.05 5.29 2.00
N ARG A 589 16.69 5.90 2.99
CA ARG A 589 18.06 5.56 3.40
C ARG A 589 18.12 5.43 4.91
N SER A 590 19.14 4.75 5.42
CA SER A 590 19.48 4.82 6.84
C SER A 590 19.76 6.27 7.24
N GLY A 591 19.65 6.58 8.54
CA GLY A 591 19.57 7.94 9.08
C GLY A 591 20.59 8.96 8.53
N PRO A 592 20.34 10.27 8.73
CA PRO A 592 21.06 11.35 8.06
C PRO A 592 22.53 11.42 8.50
N SER A 593 23.40 10.72 7.78
CA SER A 593 24.85 10.68 8.01
C SER A 593 25.60 10.55 6.69
N ALA A 594 26.93 10.72 6.73
CA ALA A 594 27.78 10.49 5.57
C ALA A 594 27.73 9.03 5.04
N ASP A 595 27.31 8.10 5.89
CA ASP A 595 27.19 6.67 5.60
C ASP A 595 25.73 6.25 5.34
N SER A 596 24.88 7.19 4.92
CA SER A 596 23.48 6.93 4.61
C SER A 596 23.35 5.93 3.45
N GLN A 597 22.89 4.72 3.78
CA GLN A 597 22.78 3.59 2.87
C GLN A 597 21.36 3.50 2.30
N PRO A 598 21.19 3.49 0.96
CA PRO A 598 19.91 3.15 0.32
C PRO A 598 19.31 1.85 0.82
N PHE A 599 18.00 1.86 1.04
CA PHE A 599 17.24 0.65 1.33
C PHE A 599 16.95 -0.08 0.02
N THR A 600 17.49 -1.28 -0.12
CA THR A 600 17.33 -2.12 -1.32
C THR A 600 16.20 -3.14 -1.18
N GLY A 601 15.75 -3.42 0.05
CA GLY A 601 14.67 -4.37 0.32
C GLY A 601 13.29 -3.74 0.53
N TRP A 602 13.26 -2.42 0.74
CA TRP A 602 12.09 -1.54 0.86
C TRP A 602 12.55 -0.11 0.57
N GLY A 603 11.65 0.86 0.56
CA GLY A 603 12.00 2.29 0.59
C GLY A 603 11.78 3.06 -0.71
N LEU A 604 11.19 2.45 -1.74
CA LEU A 604 10.77 3.16 -2.95
C LEU A 604 9.31 3.63 -2.83
N PHE A 605 8.99 4.65 -3.61
CA PHE A 605 7.67 5.24 -3.78
C PHE A 605 7.46 5.47 -5.26
N MET A 606 6.24 5.29 -5.76
CA MET A 606 5.95 5.41 -7.19
C MET A 606 4.49 5.77 -7.43
N GLN A 607 4.16 6.07 -8.68
CA GLN A 607 2.78 6.24 -9.14
C GLN A 607 2.34 5.01 -9.95
N ARG A 608 1.02 4.82 -10.13
CA ARG A 608 0.50 3.68 -10.92
C ARG A 608 1.07 3.61 -12.34
N GLY A 609 1.32 4.77 -12.96
CA GLY A 609 1.92 4.86 -14.29
C GLY A 609 3.39 4.42 -14.32
N ASP A 610 4.12 4.59 -13.21
CA ASP A 610 5.50 4.11 -13.10
C ASP A 610 5.54 2.60 -13.01
N LEU A 611 4.69 2.01 -12.16
CA LEU A 611 4.55 0.57 -12.02
C LEU A 611 4.19 -0.08 -13.36
N ALA A 612 3.22 0.48 -14.09
CA ALA A 612 2.83 -0.01 -15.41
C ALA A 612 4.01 0.01 -16.41
N LYS A 613 4.77 1.11 -16.48
CA LYS A 613 5.95 1.22 -17.36
C LYS A 613 7.06 0.24 -16.96
N LEU A 614 7.33 0.08 -15.66
CA LEU A 614 8.31 -0.87 -15.16
C LEU A 614 7.93 -2.31 -15.50
N LEU A 615 6.65 -2.67 -15.38
CA LEU A 615 6.15 -3.99 -15.76
C LEU A 615 6.31 -4.28 -17.26
N VAL A 616 6.03 -3.29 -18.11
CA VAL A 616 6.29 -3.39 -19.56
C VAL A 616 7.77 -3.55 -19.86
N PHE A 617 8.64 -2.77 -19.18
CA PHE A 617 10.09 -2.87 -19.32
C PHE A 617 10.61 -4.27 -18.93
N LEU A 618 10.12 -4.83 -17.83
CA LEU A 618 10.50 -6.16 -17.35
C LEU A 618 9.98 -7.28 -18.26
N GLY A 619 8.67 -7.29 -18.53
CA GLY A 619 8.00 -8.40 -19.21
C GLY A 619 8.16 -8.37 -20.73
N GLY A 620 8.06 -7.19 -21.33
CA GLY A 620 7.98 -7.00 -22.78
C GLY A 620 9.30 -6.60 -23.45
N ALA A 621 10.11 -5.75 -22.79
CA ALA A 621 11.33 -5.20 -23.39
C ALA A 621 12.61 -6.01 -23.10
N ASP A 622 12.53 -7.08 -22.29
CA ASP A 622 13.68 -7.92 -21.91
C ASP A 622 14.89 -7.11 -21.37
N GLY A 623 14.61 -5.99 -20.70
CA GLY A 623 15.64 -5.13 -20.13
C GLY A 623 16.33 -4.21 -21.14
N GLU A 624 15.72 -3.97 -22.30
CA GLU A 624 16.20 -3.04 -23.33
C GLU A 624 15.48 -1.69 -23.24
N ILE A 625 16.21 -0.60 -23.50
CA ILE A 625 15.66 0.76 -23.65
C ILE A 625 16.24 1.35 -24.93
N ASP A 626 15.39 1.80 -25.86
CA ASP A 626 15.78 2.32 -27.18
C ASP A 626 16.71 1.37 -27.97
N GLY A 627 16.52 0.06 -27.81
CA GLY A 627 17.36 -0.98 -28.44
C GLY A 627 18.72 -1.21 -27.78
N GLU A 628 19.01 -0.56 -26.65
CA GLU A 628 20.20 -0.82 -25.82
C GLU A 628 19.84 -1.76 -24.66
N GLN A 629 20.58 -2.85 -24.51
CA GLN A 629 20.49 -3.73 -23.34
C GLN A 629 21.09 -3.02 -22.11
N VAL A 630 20.22 -2.51 -21.23
CA VAL A 630 20.66 -1.74 -20.05
C VAL A 630 20.89 -2.63 -18.83
N VAL A 631 20.29 -3.79 -18.72
CA VAL A 631 20.54 -4.77 -17.63
C VAL A 631 20.99 -6.11 -18.19
N ALA A 632 21.72 -6.91 -17.40
CA ALA A 632 22.24 -8.19 -17.86
C ALA A 632 21.10 -9.14 -18.28
N LYS A 633 21.05 -9.47 -19.58
CA LYS A 633 19.92 -10.16 -20.20
C LYS A 633 19.62 -11.52 -19.58
N ARG A 634 20.66 -12.35 -19.39
CA ARG A 634 20.49 -13.70 -18.83
C ARG A 634 20.01 -13.65 -17.37
N PRO A 635 20.62 -12.89 -16.45
CA PRO A 635 20.09 -12.70 -15.10
C PRO A 635 18.63 -12.22 -15.04
N LEU A 636 18.21 -11.31 -15.91
CA LEU A 636 16.80 -10.87 -15.98
C LEU A 636 15.87 -12.01 -16.41
N ARG A 637 16.22 -12.72 -17.49
CA ARG A 637 15.41 -13.86 -17.95
C ARG A 637 15.31 -14.99 -16.92
N GLN A 638 16.39 -15.19 -16.15
CA GLN A 638 16.41 -16.09 -15.00
C GLN A 638 15.49 -15.62 -13.87
N ALA A 639 15.50 -14.33 -13.55
CA ALA A 639 14.62 -13.74 -12.54
C ALA A 639 13.15 -13.92 -12.89
N LEU A 640 12.81 -13.72 -14.17
CA LEU A 640 11.48 -13.95 -14.72
C LEU A 640 11.19 -15.43 -14.99
N GLN A 641 12.11 -16.33 -14.65
CA GLN A 641 12.02 -17.79 -14.79
C GLN A 641 11.49 -18.21 -16.18
N LYS A 642 11.98 -17.53 -17.22
CA LYS A 642 11.61 -17.81 -18.61
C LYS A 642 12.06 -19.23 -19.00
N GLU A 643 11.34 -19.83 -19.94
CA GLU A 643 11.65 -21.17 -20.42
C GLU A 643 13.12 -21.31 -20.87
N GLY A 644 13.76 -22.40 -20.43
CA GLY A 644 15.16 -22.70 -20.73
C GLY A 644 16.19 -22.05 -19.81
N GLU A 645 15.79 -21.17 -18.89
CA GLU A 645 16.71 -20.50 -17.94
C GLU A 645 16.91 -21.26 -16.61
N GLY A 646 16.10 -22.30 -16.38
CA GLY A 646 16.04 -23.07 -15.14
C GLY A 646 15.10 -22.47 -14.09
N ASP A 647 14.66 -23.30 -13.14
CA ASP A 647 13.79 -22.87 -12.05
C ASP A 647 14.54 -22.06 -10.98
N GLY A 648 13.78 -21.25 -10.22
CA GLY A 648 14.25 -20.66 -8.97
C GLY A 648 14.42 -21.69 -7.84
N LEU A 649 14.93 -21.22 -6.70
CA LEU A 649 14.91 -22.02 -5.48
C LEU A 649 13.46 -22.17 -5.01
N PRO A 650 13.01 -23.38 -4.62
CA PRO A 650 11.67 -23.56 -4.09
C PRO A 650 11.55 -22.84 -2.74
N ALA A 651 10.46 -22.11 -2.55
CA ALA A 651 10.08 -21.61 -1.24
C ALA A 651 9.42 -22.72 -0.41
N ALA A 652 9.29 -22.50 0.91
CA ALA A 652 8.75 -23.51 1.82
C ALA A 652 7.30 -23.91 1.49
N GLU A 653 6.52 -22.99 0.93
CA GLU A 653 5.18 -23.27 0.42
C GLU A 653 5.23 -23.50 -1.09
N ALA A 654 5.19 -24.78 -1.50
CA ALA A 654 4.94 -25.10 -2.90
C ALA A 654 3.52 -24.61 -3.27
N PRO A 655 3.33 -23.98 -4.44
CA PRO A 655 4.20 -24.03 -5.62
C PRO A 655 4.96 -22.71 -5.92
N LEU A 656 5.60 -22.12 -4.91
CA LEU A 656 6.37 -20.88 -5.04
C LEU A 656 7.87 -21.11 -5.26
N PHE A 657 8.47 -20.23 -6.06
CA PHE A 657 9.90 -20.23 -6.39
C PHE A 657 10.47 -18.82 -6.28
N TYR A 658 11.75 -18.70 -5.96
CA TYR A 658 12.45 -17.42 -5.87
C TYR A 658 13.74 -17.41 -6.69
N ARG A 659 13.95 -16.33 -7.44
CA ARG A 659 15.20 -16.13 -8.20
C ARG A 659 15.51 -14.66 -8.46
N ASN A 660 16.75 -14.27 -8.19
CA ASN A 660 17.33 -12.97 -8.51
C ASN A 660 16.45 -11.77 -8.08
N GLY A 661 15.81 -11.87 -6.92
CA GLY A 661 14.93 -10.82 -6.40
C GLY A 661 13.44 -10.95 -6.79
N PHE A 662 13.03 -12.01 -7.50
CA PHE A 662 11.67 -12.18 -8.02
C PHE A 662 11.05 -13.50 -7.56
N TRP A 663 9.76 -13.47 -7.26
CA TRP A 663 8.95 -14.66 -7.04
C TRP A 663 8.48 -15.24 -8.37
N ALA A 664 8.14 -16.53 -8.40
CA ALA A 664 7.28 -17.11 -9.40
C ALA A 664 6.33 -18.13 -8.80
N PHE A 665 5.11 -18.16 -9.33
CA PHE A 665 4.06 -19.09 -8.93
C PHE A 665 3.81 -20.10 -10.06
N ASP A 666 3.67 -21.39 -9.73
CA ASP A 666 3.19 -22.39 -10.69
C ASP A 666 1.67 -22.37 -10.80
N ILE A 667 1.16 -21.76 -11.86
CA ILE A 667 -0.30 -21.72 -12.07
C ILE A 667 -0.88 -23.09 -12.47
N GLN A 668 -0.03 -24.09 -12.78
CA GLN A 668 -0.49 -25.47 -12.93
C GLN A 668 -1.20 -25.99 -11.67
N ALA A 669 -0.88 -25.47 -10.48
CA ALA A 669 -1.54 -25.88 -9.24
C ALA A 669 -3.07 -25.67 -9.24
N TYR A 670 -3.59 -24.77 -10.10
CA TYR A 670 -5.03 -24.58 -10.31
C TYR A 670 -5.64 -25.51 -11.38
N GLY A 671 -4.88 -26.48 -11.90
CA GLY A 671 -5.33 -27.45 -12.91
C GLY A 671 -5.65 -26.85 -14.29
N SER A 672 -5.37 -25.55 -14.49
CA SER A 672 -5.74 -24.81 -15.69
C SER A 672 -4.75 -24.96 -16.84
N CYS A 673 -3.51 -25.36 -16.56
CA CYS A 673 -2.49 -25.64 -17.57
C CYS A 673 -2.08 -27.13 -17.53
N ASP A 674 -1.84 -27.73 -18.71
CA ASP A 674 -1.43 -29.14 -18.85
C ASP A 674 0.03 -29.41 -18.40
N SER A 675 0.82 -28.35 -18.21
CA SER A 675 2.23 -28.43 -17.81
C SER A 675 2.60 -27.29 -16.86
N PRO A 676 3.69 -27.43 -16.07
CA PRO A 676 4.19 -26.37 -15.22
C PRO A 676 4.32 -25.05 -15.98
N THR A 677 3.71 -24.01 -15.42
CA THR A 677 3.65 -22.69 -16.05
C THR A 677 3.96 -21.64 -14.99
N ARG A 678 5.20 -21.15 -15.01
CA ARG A 678 5.71 -20.16 -14.06
C ARG A 678 5.18 -18.79 -14.45
N ILE A 679 4.51 -18.12 -13.50
CA ILE A 679 4.20 -16.70 -13.62
C ILE A 679 5.08 -15.94 -12.63
N PRO A 680 6.10 -15.20 -13.11
CA PRO A 680 6.90 -14.34 -12.25
C PRO A 680 6.07 -13.18 -11.70
N PHE A 681 6.31 -12.82 -10.45
CA PHE A 681 5.63 -11.72 -9.79
C PHE A 681 6.50 -11.06 -8.71
N MET A 682 6.08 -9.87 -8.31
CA MET A 682 6.60 -9.13 -7.16
C MET A 682 5.51 -9.11 -6.08
N SER A 683 5.93 -9.20 -4.83
CA SER A 683 5.04 -9.10 -3.66
C SER A 683 5.58 -8.06 -2.68
N GLY A 684 4.69 -7.30 -2.05
CA GLY A 684 4.98 -6.28 -1.05
C GLY A 684 4.09 -6.42 0.17
N PHE A 685 4.67 -6.20 1.35
CA PHE A 685 3.97 -6.27 2.64
C PHE A 685 2.67 -5.44 2.60
N GLY A 686 1.61 -5.98 3.19
CA GLY A 686 0.31 -5.33 3.31
C GLY A 686 -0.65 -5.58 2.14
N GLY A 687 -0.24 -6.27 1.07
CA GLY A 687 -1.14 -6.60 -0.04
C GLY A 687 -0.78 -5.92 -1.36
N LEU A 688 0.50 -5.94 -1.73
CA LEU A 688 0.94 -5.45 -3.03
C LEU A 688 1.35 -6.65 -3.89
N VAL A 689 0.78 -6.76 -5.10
CA VAL A 689 1.16 -7.80 -6.06
C VAL A 689 1.30 -7.19 -7.45
N ALA A 690 2.33 -7.61 -8.17
CA ALA A 690 2.46 -7.33 -9.60
C ALA A 690 3.01 -8.54 -10.36
N ALA A 691 2.18 -9.14 -11.21
CA ALA A 691 2.46 -10.33 -12.00
C ALA A 691 2.80 -9.98 -13.45
N ILE A 692 3.76 -10.73 -14.01
CA ILE A 692 4.21 -10.63 -15.40
C ILE A 692 3.85 -11.94 -16.10
N ILE A 693 2.75 -11.95 -16.85
CA ILE A 693 2.12 -13.16 -17.36
C ILE A 693 2.74 -13.52 -18.72
N PRO A 694 3.02 -14.81 -19.02
CA PRO A 694 3.73 -15.20 -20.25
C PRO A 694 3.05 -14.83 -21.57
N ASN A 695 1.76 -14.49 -21.56
CA ASN A 695 1.03 -13.99 -22.75
C ASN A 695 1.32 -12.52 -23.09
N GLY A 696 2.21 -11.85 -22.33
CA GLY A 696 2.54 -10.44 -22.53
C GLY A 696 1.61 -9.48 -21.80
N VAL A 697 0.68 -9.98 -20.99
CA VAL A 697 -0.13 -9.17 -20.07
C VAL A 697 0.62 -9.04 -18.74
N THR A 698 0.52 -7.87 -18.11
CA THR A 698 0.96 -7.68 -16.72
C THR A 698 -0.23 -7.27 -15.88
N TYR A 699 -0.39 -7.80 -14.67
CA TYR A 699 -1.48 -7.44 -13.77
C TYR A 699 -0.90 -6.98 -12.44
N TYR A 700 -1.51 -5.99 -11.79
CA TYR A 700 -1.11 -5.57 -10.46
C TYR A 700 -2.30 -5.08 -9.64
N TYR A 701 -2.16 -5.15 -8.32
CA TYR A 701 -2.98 -4.40 -7.38
C TYR A 701 -2.13 -3.91 -6.20
N VAL A 702 -2.65 -2.88 -5.55
CA VAL A 702 -2.12 -2.29 -4.32
C VAL A 702 -3.27 -2.18 -3.34
N SER A 703 -3.14 -2.85 -2.20
CA SER A 703 -4.04 -2.78 -1.06
C SER A 703 -3.26 -2.71 0.24
N ASP A 704 -3.98 -2.63 1.35
CA ASP A 704 -3.43 -2.66 2.71
C ASP A 704 -4.09 -3.71 3.62
N GLY A 705 -4.88 -4.61 3.06
CA GLY A 705 -5.58 -5.68 3.78
C GLY A 705 -4.74 -6.93 4.09
N GLY A 706 -3.54 -7.05 3.52
CA GLY A 706 -2.70 -8.25 3.64
C GLY A 706 -3.12 -9.42 2.75
N ALA A 707 -3.93 -9.18 1.72
CA ALA A 707 -4.34 -10.20 0.76
C ALA A 707 -3.34 -10.33 -0.41
N TYR A 708 -3.03 -11.57 -0.80
CA TYR A 708 -2.04 -11.92 -1.85
C TYR A 708 -2.60 -12.78 -2.99
N ARG A 709 -3.93 -12.82 -3.16
CA ARG A 709 -4.61 -13.64 -4.18
C ARG A 709 -4.71 -12.88 -5.49
N TRP A 710 -4.33 -13.52 -6.60
CA TRP A 710 -4.35 -12.91 -7.95
C TRP A 710 -4.42 -13.92 -9.10
N ALA A 711 -4.42 -15.22 -8.80
CA ALA A 711 -4.40 -16.24 -9.84
C ALA A 711 -5.67 -16.21 -10.71
N GLY A 712 -6.83 -15.85 -10.15
CA GLY A 712 -8.08 -15.66 -10.90
C GLY A 712 -7.93 -14.61 -12.00
N ALA A 713 -7.43 -13.42 -11.63
CA ALA A 713 -7.10 -12.37 -12.60
C ALA A 713 -6.11 -12.86 -13.68
N ALA A 714 -5.08 -13.61 -13.29
CA ALA A 714 -4.13 -14.15 -14.26
C ALA A 714 -4.78 -15.15 -15.24
N LEU A 715 -5.60 -16.09 -14.76
CA LEU A 715 -6.34 -17.05 -15.59
C LEU A 715 -7.26 -16.34 -16.58
N GLU A 716 -7.92 -15.27 -16.15
CA GLU A 716 -8.81 -14.48 -17.00
C GLU A 716 -8.07 -13.89 -18.21
N THR A 717 -6.82 -13.47 -18.03
CA THR A 717 -6.00 -12.98 -19.16
C THR A 717 -5.74 -14.03 -20.25
N GLY A 718 -5.94 -15.32 -19.96
CA GLY A 718 -5.86 -16.40 -20.94
C GLY A 718 -6.86 -16.23 -22.10
N LYS A 719 -7.95 -15.47 -21.89
CA LYS A 719 -8.93 -15.13 -22.93
C LYS A 719 -8.46 -14.03 -23.88
N ILE A 720 -7.46 -13.23 -23.49
CA ILE A 720 -6.77 -12.30 -24.41
C ILE A 720 -5.84 -13.10 -25.32
N SER A 721 -4.97 -13.90 -24.70
CA SER A 721 -4.04 -14.80 -25.37
C SER A 721 -3.64 -15.90 -24.41
N ASN A 722 -3.69 -17.15 -24.89
CA ASN A 722 -3.44 -18.33 -24.05
C ASN A 722 -1.96 -18.42 -23.66
N PHE A 723 -1.68 -18.49 -22.35
CA PHE A 723 -0.33 -18.69 -21.80
C PHE A 723 -0.08 -20.13 -21.32
N CYS A 724 -1.10 -20.98 -21.22
CA CYS A 724 -0.94 -22.39 -20.89
C CYS A 724 -0.45 -23.16 -22.12
N LYS A 725 0.67 -23.86 -21.99
CA LYS A 725 1.17 -24.75 -23.04
C LYS A 725 0.20 -25.93 -23.25
N GLY A 726 -0.19 -26.19 -24.49
CA GLY A 726 -0.98 -27.37 -24.87
C GLY A 726 -2.51 -27.21 -24.85
N GLY A 727 -3.04 -26.12 -24.27
CA GLY A 727 -4.49 -25.87 -24.22
C GLY A 727 -5.08 -25.50 -25.59
N ARG A 728 -6.20 -26.11 -25.98
CA ARG A 728 -7.01 -25.61 -27.11
C ARG A 728 -7.68 -24.29 -26.72
N PRO A 729 -7.80 -23.33 -27.65
CA PRO A 729 -8.40 -22.03 -27.41
C PRO A 729 -9.85 -22.11 -26.97
#